data_AF-A0A934F6C5-F1
#
_entry.id   AF-A0A934F6C5-F1
#
_cell.length_a   1.000
_cell.length_b   1.000
_cell.length_c   1.000
_cell.angle_alpha   90.00
_cell.angle_beta   90.00
_cell.angle_gamma   90.00
#
_symmetry.space_group_name_H-M   'P 1'
#
loop_
_entity.id
_entity.type
_entity.pdbx_description
1 polymer ?
#
loop_
_entity_poly.entity_id
_entity_poly.type
_entity_poly.pdbx_seq_one_letter_code
_entity_poly.pdbx_strand_id
1 'polypeptide(L)'
;MPRRNLPSAWMEHVPFAFYLVDILRPKVFVELGTFYGVSYCAFCQAVDELKLPTTCHAVDTWSGDAHTGRYDISVLDDLRRHHDPLYSSFSTLHQSTFDEAVKEFEDGTIDLLHIDGYHTYEAVKHDFETWKPKLSRWGVVIFHDTNERSGDFGVWRLLEELQQQYPCFEFKHGHGLGIVAIGEEVPPGLLPLLNASQEEAELIREFFYEMGQRVALSATLIEKEQTEQDLRSDLRLKTAELERIRGTIFFRALALLRKLFRLVFPEQSYGRKLINRSIQGMTSLARSLLRFPGVVRNGMTTWRQHGFLALFRSIRLAFARRLSLFFYSKRANRLKRTSIDGRADAFPYQPLISIVIPTYNTPLPYLKKAVQSVRQQHYKNWELCICDDASTHSAIKNWLSSIEGERVKVIFSEQNGGISSATNRAVRHSSGEFIAFLDHDDELSPDALSEMVRLLNQQPDLDVIYSDQDKINHRSRRSEPFFKPDWSPEYFRSVMYVGHLVLMRRSLFDQLGGLDSAFDGVQDYELMLRASEHTSRIGHIPKVLYHWRKIPGSVALGLNEKGDKIQQLQAKAVNAHLERTKRRAEAFPHPRHPHRVVIKPKPRHDYPKISIIIPSKNAYLHLSRCIKSIFERTTYPNYEVIVVDNGTSDPLTLRLLKESPVKVVPFNQPFNYSQANNRGVAAAEGDVIVLLNNDTEVVSPDWLEQMLFYLDDPAVAIVGPMLIYPNRTVQHAGIVLGLRGTADHILRGFPAEADGYAGSLSCPRNVAAVTGACLMMRREDYVRTGGLVEYYGTHYQDVDLCLRFLTAGKRIVYVPYAVLLHYEGASRGREYDHLDRALLLDTWGDVIARGDPYYNPNFLLNAADYSIG
;
A
#
# COMPACT_ATOMS: atom_id res chain seq x y z
N MET A 1 -15.22 -2.97 -28.00
CA MET A 1 -13.75 -3.11 -28.14
C MET A 1 -13.47 -3.99 -29.34
N PRO A 2 -12.46 -3.68 -30.16
CA PRO A 2 -12.09 -4.52 -31.29
C PRO A 2 -11.61 -5.90 -30.83
N ARG A 3 -12.04 -6.95 -31.53
CA ARG A 3 -11.57 -8.33 -31.30
C ARG A 3 -10.10 -8.48 -31.71
N ARG A 4 -9.65 -7.73 -32.72
CA ARG A 4 -8.25 -7.63 -33.13
C ARG A 4 -7.63 -6.34 -32.57
N ASN A 5 -6.97 -6.46 -31.43
CA ASN A 5 -6.44 -5.33 -30.67
C ASN A 5 -4.91 -5.28 -30.72
N LEU A 6 -4.37 -4.84 -31.85
CA LEU A 6 -2.92 -4.69 -32.07
C LEU A 6 -2.56 -3.21 -32.24
N PRO A 7 -1.37 -2.76 -31.81
CA PRO A 7 -0.91 -1.40 -32.07
C PRO A 7 -0.92 -1.09 -33.56
N SER A 8 -1.66 -0.06 -33.98
CA SER A 8 -1.79 0.36 -35.37
C SER A 8 -2.28 1.80 -35.45
N ALA A 9 -1.88 2.52 -36.50
CA ALA A 9 -2.41 3.83 -36.85
C ALA A 9 -3.94 3.83 -37.03
N TRP A 10 -4.50 2.68 -37.44
CA TRP A 10 -5.93 2.47 -37.64
C TRP A 10 -6.75 2.39 -36.36
N MET A 11 -6.12 2.27 -35.19
CA MET A 11 -6.83 2.07 -33.92
C MET A 11 -7.75 3.24 -33.55
N GLU A 12 -7.37 4.45 -33.94
CA GLU A 12 -8.20 5.63 -33.71
C GLU A 12 -9.46 5.64 -34.60
N HIS A 13 -9.42 4.97 -35.76
CA HIS A 13 -10.52 4.94 -36.74
C HIS A 13 -11.48 3.75 -36.57
N VAL A 14 -11.16 2.77 -35.72
CA VAL A 14 -11.98 1.57 -35.49
C VAL A 14 -13.44 1.92 -35.15
N PRO A 15 -13.76 2.86 -34.23
CA PRO A 15 -15.14 3.23 -33.97
C PRO A 15 -15.88 3.77 -35.20
N PHE A 16 -15.16 4.52 -36.06
CA PHE A 16 -15.73 5.04 -37.29
C PHE A 16 -15.98 3.95 -38.32
N ALA A 17 -15.12 2.93 -38.42
CA ALA A 17 -15.36 1.77 -39.28
C ALA A 17 -16.69 1.06 -38.94
N PHE A 18 -16.99 0.89 -37.64
CA PHE A 18 -18.27 0.33 -37.18
C PHE A 18 -19.46 1.19 -37.57
N TYR A 19 -19.35 2.50 -37.33
CA TYR A 19 -20.38 3.46 -37.72
C TYR A 19 -20.63 3.42 -39.22
N LEU A 20 -19.56 3.41 -40.03
CA LEU A 20 -19.63 3.43 -41.48
C LEU A 20 -20.33 2.19 -42.05
N VAL A 21 -20.04 1.00 -41.50
CA VAL A 21 -20.74 -0.24 -41.89
C VAL A 21 -22.23 -0.18 -41.53
N ASP A 22 -22.59 0.38 -40.37
CA ASP A 22 -23.98 0.52 -39.95
C ASP A 22 -24.78 1.45 -40.88
N ILE A 23 -24.20 2.60 -41.27
CA ILE A 23 -24.89 3.57 -42.12
C ILE A 23 -24.90 3.19 -43.61
N LEU A 24 -23.87 2.50 -44.10
CA LEU A 24 -23.78 2.09 -45.51
C LEU A 24 -24.42 0.74 -45.78
N ARG A 25 -24.34 -0.19 -44.83
CA ARG A 25 -24.77 -1.60 -44.96
C ARG A 25 -24.34 -2.22 -46.30
N PRO A 26 -23.03 -2.21 -46.63
CA PRO A 26 -22.54 -2.59 -47.96
C PRO A 26 -22.87 -4.06 -48.26
N LYS A 27 -23.16 -4.40 -49.51
CA LYS A 27 -23.26 -5.81 -49.94
C LYS A 27 -21.87 -6.39 -50.18
N VAL A 28 -20.97 -5.60 -50.75
CA VAL A 28 -19.58 -6.00 -51.00
C VAL A 28 -18.64 -4.95 -50.41
N PHE A 29 -17.75 -5.41 -49.53
CA PHE A 29 -16.65 -4.62 -48.97
C PHE A 29 -15.31 -5.21 -49.42
N VAL A 30 -14.43 -4.34 -49.94
CA VAL A 30 -13.07 -4.72 -50.33
C VAL A 30 -12.04 -3.82 -49.66
N GLU A 31 -10.98 -4.40 -49.11
CA GLU A 31 -9.81 -3.70 -48.58
C GLU A 31 -8.56 -4.08 -49.38
N LEU A 32 -7.83 -3.07 -49.85
CA LEU A 32 -6.54 -3.19 -50.52
C LEU A 32 -5.44 -2.76 -49.55
N GLY A 33 -4.48 -3.63 -49.28
CA GLY A 33 -3.40 -3.35 -48.32
C GLY A 33 -3.83 -3.65 -46.88
N THR A 34 -4.01 -4.93 -46.57
CA THR A 34 -4.58 -5.39 -45.30
C THR A 34 -3.56 -5.47 -44.17
N PHE A 35 -2.29 -5.77 -44.49
CA PHE A 35 -1.20 -5.93 -43.52
C PHE A 35 -1.56 -6.85 -42.33
N TYR A 36 -1.42 -6.38 -41.08
CA TYR A 36 -1.84 -7.11 -39.88
C TYR A 36 -3.37 -7.21 -39.77
N GLY A 37 -4.18 -6.52 -40.57
CA GLY A 37 -5.63 -6.68 -40.66
C GLY A 37 -6.43 -6.02 -39.53
N VAL A 38 -5.90 -4.97 -38.91
CA VAL A 38 -6.62 -4.24 -37.84
C VAL A 38 -7.87 -3.54 -38.39
N SER A 39 -7.72 -2.78 -39.48
CA SER A 39 -8.79 -2.17 -40.28
C SER A 39 -9.77 -3.24 -40.77
N TYR A 40 -9.28 -4.21 -41.55
CA TYR A 40 -10.12 -5.24 -42.15
C TYR A 40 -10.96 -6.01 -41.12
N CYS A 41 -10.33 -6.44 -40.01
CA CYS A 41 -11.05 -7.17 -38.96
C CYS A 41 -12.06 -6.29 -38.23
N ALA A 42 -11.86 -4.97 -38.14
CA ALA A 42 -12.86 -4.07 -37.58
C ALA A 42 -14.11 -4.00 -38.46
N PHE A 43 -13.94 -3.90 -39.78
CA PHE A 43 -15.06 -3.95 -40.74
C PHE A 43 -15.78 -5.30 -40.71
N CYS A 44 -15.05 -6.42 -40.71
CA CYS A 44 -15.63 -7.77 -40.59
C CYS A 44 -16.36 -7.96 -39.26
N GLN A 45 -15.82 -7.43 -38.16
CA GLN A 45 -16.50 -7.49 -36.86
C GLN A 45 -17.81 -6.69 -36.86
N ALA A 46 -17.82 -5.51 -37.47
CA ALA A 46 -19.05 -4.72 -37.61
C ALA A 46 -20.12 -5.46 -38.43
N VAL A 47 -19.72 -6.11 -39.54
CA VAL A 47 -20.61 -6.94 -40.36
C VAL A 47 -21.20 -8.11 -39.56
N ASP A 48 -20.37 -8.84 -38.80
CA ASP A 48 -20.79 -9.95 -37.93
C ASP A 48 -21.77 -9.49 -36.85
N GLU A 49 -21.47 -8.41 -36.15
CA GLU A 49 -22.29 -7.89 -35.05
C GLU A 49 -23.64 -7.33 -35.53
N LEU A 50 -23.65 -6.69 -36.70
CA LEU A 50 -24.87 -6.16 -37.34
C LEU A 50 -25.63 -7.23 -38.15
N LYS A 51 -25.05 -8.43 -38.30
CA LYS A 51 -25.61 -9.57 -39.05
C LYS A 51 -25.99 -9.21 -40.49
N LEU A 52 -25.10 -8.49 -41.17
CA LEU A 52 -25.32 -8.07 -42.54
C LEU A 52 -25.01 -9.20 -43.52
N PRO A 53 -25.75 -9.31 -44.65
CA PRO A 53 -25.43 -10.25 -45.73
C PRO A 53 -24.30 -9.71 -46.62
N THR A 54 -23.24 -9.18 -46.00
CA THR A 54 -22.10 -8.56 -46.68
C THR A 54 -21.04 -9.61 -46.99
N THR A 55 -20.46 -9.56 -48.19
CA THR A 55 -19.24 -10.31 -48.52
C THR A 55 -18.02 -9.40 -48.39
N CYS A 56 -17.02 -9.85 -47.63
CA CYS A 56 -15.79 -9.09 -47.36
C CYS A 56 -14.59 -9.71 -48.09
N HIS A 57 -13.74 -8.86 -48.67
CA HIS A 57 -12.54 -9.30 -49.38
C HIS A 57 -11.34 -8.45 -48.95
N ALA A 58 -10.30 -9.09 -48.43
CA ALA A 58 -9.01 -8.45 -48.18
C ALA A 58 -8.03 -8.88 -49.28
N VAL A 59 -7.39 -7.92 -49.93
CA VAL A 59 -6.40 -8.16 -50.98
C VAL A 59 -5.07 -7.61 -50.53
N ASP A 60 -4.05 -8.46 -50.49
CA ASP A 60 -2.68 -8.08 -50.18
C ASP A 60 -1.73 -9.18 -50.69
N THR A 61 -0.48 -8.85 -51.02
CA THR A 61 0.54 -9.87 -51.29
C THR A 61 1.10 -10.45 -49.98
N TRP A 62 0.97 -9.70 -48.87
CA TRP A 62 1.66 -9.91 -47.60
C TRP A 62 3.19 -10.04 -47.75
N SER A 63 3.78 -9.44 -48.79
CA SER A 63 5.22 -9.35 -48.98
C SER A 63 5.82 -8.03 -48.46
N GLY A 64 4.96 -7.03 -48.21
CA GLY A 64 5.32 -5.66 -47.89
C GLY A 64 5.86 -4.86 -49.08
N ASP A 65 6.07 -3.55 -48.86
CA ASP A 65 6.50 -2.57 -49.87
C ASP A 65 7.66 -1.67 -49.35
N ALA A 66 7.99 -0.60 -50.09
CA ALA A 66 9.11 0.28 -49.73
C ALA A 66 8.82 1.22 -48.55
N HIS A 67 7.55 1.53 -48.25
CA HIS A 67 7.10 2.33 -47.10
C HIS A 67 6.85 1.48 -45.86
N THR A 68 6.32 0.26 -46.04
CA THR A 68 6.00 -0.65 -44.94
C THR A 68 7.12 -1.64 -44.59
N GLY A 69 8.11 -1.80 -45.47
CA GLY A 69 9.20 -2.77 -45.35
C GLY A 69 8.78 -4.19 -45.73
N ARG A 70 9.72 -5.12 -45.93
CA ARG A 70 9.37 -6.53 -46.23
C ARG A 70 8.72 -7.21 -45.03
N TYR A 71 7.57 -7.83 -45.24
CA TYR A 71 6.88 -8.58 -44.20
C TYR A 71 7.52 -9.95 -43.99
N ASP A 72 7.50 -10.41 -42.74
CA ASP A 72 7.80 -11.81 -42.41
C ASP A 72 6.58 -12.68 -42.76
N ILE A 73 6.82 -13.92 -43.21
CA ILE A 73 5.74 -14.86 -43.58
C ILE A 73 4.72 -15.10 -42.44
N SER A 74 5.14 -14.85 -41.20
CA SER A 74 4.31 -14.93 -40.00
C SER A 74 3.16 -13.91 -39.92
N VAL A 75 3.16 -12.83 -40.72
CA VAL A 75 2.09 -11.81 -40.70
C VAL A 75 0.75 -12.39 -41.19
N LEU A 76 0.74 -13.03 -42.36
CA LEU A 76 -0.46 -13.65 -42.92
C LEU A 76 -0.92 -14.84 -42.07
N ASP A 77 0.00 -15.63 -41.54
CA ASP A 77 -0.33 -16.76 -40.65
C ASP A 77 -0.94 -16.28 -39.33
N ASP A 78 -0.49 -15.14 -38.78
CA ASP A 78 -1.14 -14.52 -37.63
C ASP A 78 -2.54 -14.02 -37.93
N LEU A 79 -2.70 -13.32 -39.05
CA LEU A 79 -4.00 -12.84 -39.47
C LEU A 79 -4.98 -14.00 -39.68
N ARG A 80 -4.60 -15.06 -40.40
CA ARG A 80 -5.44 -16.26 -40.60
C ARG A 80 -5.86 -16.92 -39.29
N ARG A 81 -4.93 -17.06 -38.33
CA ARG A 81 -5.25 -17.61 -37.00
C ARG A 81 -6.33 -16.82 -36.25
N HIS A 82 -6.40 -15.51 -36.48
CA HIS A 82 -7.44 -14.66 -35.89
C HIS A 82 -8.71 -14.62 -36.74
N HIS A 83 -8.56 -14.45 -38.04
CA HIS A 83 -9.63 -14.19 -39.01
C HIS A 83 -10.49 -15.42 -39.28
N ASP A 84 -9.88 -16.56 -39.62
CA ASP A 84 -10.61 -17.70 -40.17
C ASP A 84 -11.62 -18.31 -39.19
N PRO A 85 -11.32 -18.43 -37.87
CA PRO A 85 -12.30 -18.92 -36.90
C PRO A 85 -13.52 -18.02 -36.72
N LEU A 86 -13.40 -16.74 -37.09
CA LEU A 86 -14.41 -15.71 -36.81
C LEU A 86 -15.19 -15.31 -38.06
N TYR A 87 -14.55 -15.17 -39.22
CA TYR A 87 -15.10 -14.45 -40.36
C TYR A 87 -15.12 -15.24 -41.67
N SER A 88 -14.51 -16.44 -41.73
CA SER A 88 -14.40 -17.24 -42.97
C SER A 88 -15.72 -17.61 -43.65
N SER A 89 -16.86 -17.50 -42.94
CA SER A 89 -18.18 -17.76 -43.51
C SER A 89 -18.66 -16.70 -44.51
N PHE A 90 -18.12 -15.49 -44.47
CA PHE A 90 -18.50 -14.38 -45.36
C PHE A 90 -17.31 -13.52 -45.83
N SER A 91 -16.09 -13.84 -45.39
CA SER A 91 -14.88 -13.05 -45.64
C SER A 91 -13.77 -13.90 -46.26
N THR A 92 -13.08 -13.37 -47.27
CA THR A 92 -11.99 -14.04 -48.02
C THR A 92 -10.70 -13.22 -48.02
N LEU A 93 -9.56 -13.88 -47.76
CA LEU A 93 -8.22 -13.28 -47.86
C LEU A 93 -7.55 -13.69 -49.18
N HIS A 94 -7.33 -12.71 -50.07
CA HIS A 94 -6.75 -12.87 -51.42
C HIS A 94 -5.27 -12.55 -51.41
N GLN A 95 -4.43 -13.59 -51.51
CA GLN A 95 -2.97 -13.44 -51.58
C GLN A 95 -2.52 -13.19 -53.02
N SER A 96 -2.66 -11.95 -53.48
CA SER A 96 -2.34 -11.53 -54.85
C SER A 96 -2.04 -10.04 -54.92
N THR A 97 -1.55 -9.57 -56.05
CA THR A 97 -1.50 -8.12 -56.31
C THR A 97 -2.91 -7.55 -56.54
N PHE A 98 -3.07 -6.23 -56.38
CA PHE A 98 -4.35 -5.57 -56.62
C PHE A 98 -4.79 -5.69 -58.09
N ASP A 99 -3.84 -5.61 -59.03
CA ASP A 99 -4.06 -5.77 -60.48
C ASP A 99 -4.50 -7.18 -60.90
N GLU A 100 -4.15 -8.18 -60.11
CA GLU A 100 -4.61 -9.56 -60.31
C GLU A 100 -6.00 -9.75 -59.72
N ALA A 101 -6.20 -9.34 -58.47
CA ALA A 101 -7.46 -9.52 -57.75
C ALA A 101 -8.63 -8.79 -58.41
N VAL A 102 -8.40 -7.59 -58.98
CA VAL A 102 -9.47 -6.78 -59.60
C VAL A 102 -10.24 -7.53 -60.71
N LYS A 103 -9.61 -8.54 -61.34
CA LYS A 103 -10.23 -9.37 -62.39
C LYS A 103 -11.29 -10.33 -61.87
N GLU A 104 -11.29 -10.60 -60.57
CA GLU A 104 -12.25 -11.49 -59.90
C GLU A 104 -13.55 -10.78 -59.49
N PHE A 105 -13.57 -9.44 -59.57
CA PHE A 105 -14.73 -8.63 -59.19
C PHE A 105 -15.49 -8.16 -60.44
N GLU A 106 -16.81 -8.27 -60.41
CA GLU A 106 -17.68 -7.74 -61.47
C GLU A 106 -17.78 -6.20 -61.37
N ASP A 107 -17.89 -5.54 -62.53
CA ASP A 107 -18.05 -4.07 -62.58
C ASP A 107 -19.35 -3.66 -61.87
N GLY A 108 -19.32 -2.53 -61.16
CA GLY A 108 -20.50 -1.99 -60.49
C GLY A 108 -20.98 -2.74 -59.23
N THR A 109 -20.16 -3.58 -58.60
CA THR A 109 -20.58 -4.44 -57.48
C THR A 109 -20.04 -4.03 -56.11
N ILE A 110 -18.94 -3.30 -56.03
CA ILE A 110 -18.30 -2.92 -54.77
C ILE A 110 -18.96 -1.68 -54.17
N ASP A 111 -19.58 -1.82 -53.01
CA ASP A 111 -20.25 -0.70 -52.32
C ASP A 111 -19.29 0.09 -51.43
N LEU A 112 -18.30 -0.58 -50.85
CA LEU A 112 -17.28 0.04 -50.00
C LEU A 112 -15.90 -0.49 -50.38
N LEU A 113 -15.00 0.42 -50.77
CA LEU A 113 -13.61 0.13 -51.08
C LEU A 113 -12.71 0.87 -50.10
N HIS A 114 -11.81 0.17 -49.45
CA HIS A 114 -10.75 0.77 -48.62
C HIS A 114 -9.40 0.59 -49.32
N ILE A 115 -8.69 1.70 -49.57
CA ILE A 115 -7.37 1.71 -50.20
C ILE A 115 -6.34 2.16 -49.15
N ASP A 116 -5.50 1.22 -48.71
CA ASP A 116 -4.41 1.39 -47.75
C ASP A 116 -3.16 0.61 -48.18
N GLY A 117 -2.88 0.66 -49.49
CA GLY A 117 -1.75 0.02 -50.15
C GLY A 117 -0.49 0.87 -50.14
N TYR A 118 0.24 0.91 -51.26
CA TYR A 118 1.49 1.68 -51.34
C TYR A 118 1.20 3.19 -51.46
N HIS A 119 1.78 4.00 -50.57
CA HIS A 119 1.30 5.37 -50.30
C HIS A 119 1.89 6.48 -51.20
N THR A 120 2.61 6.14 -52.28
CA THR A 120 3.03 7.13 -53.29
C THR A 120 1.84 7.62 -54.12
N TYR A 121 1.91 8.86 -54.62
CA TYR A 121 0.82 9.45 -55.42
C TYR A 121 0.48 8.59 -56.64
N GLU A 122 1.48 8.13 -57.37
CA GLU A 122 1.31 7.32 -58.57
C GLU A 122 0.69 5.96 -58.27
N ALA A 123 1.07 5.33 -57.15
CA ALA A 123 0.55 4.01 -56.78
C ALA A 123 -0.90 4.08 -56.30
N VAL A 124 -1.22 4.96 -55.36
CA VAL A 124 -2.62 5.11 -54.87
C VAL A 124 -3.57 5.58 -55.98
N LYS A 125 -3.08 6.41 -56.91
CA LYS A 125 -3.84 6.82 -58.09
C LYS A 125 -4.08 5.66 -59.06
N HIS A 126 -3.05 4.85 -59.33
CA HIS A 126 -3.18 3.65 -60.15
C HIS A 126 -4.20 2.67 -59.55
N ASP A 127 -4.13 2.42 -58.24
CA ASP A 127 -5.06 1.54 -57.54
C ASP A 127 -6.49 2.08 -57.61
N PHE A 128 -6.68 3.37 -57.34
CA PHE A 128 -7.98 4.02 -57.46
C PHE A 128 -8.56 3.93 -58.87
N GLU A 129 -7.79 4.28 -59.91
CA GLU A 129 -8.26 4.26 -61.31
C GLU A 129 -8.58 2.83 -61.78
N THR A 130 -7.78 1.85 -61.34
CA THR A 130 -7.96 0.44 -61.67
C THR A 130 -9.22 -0.15 -61.04
N TRP A 131 -9.52 0.21 -59.79
CA TRP A 131 -10.67 -0.32 -59.05
C TRP A 131 -11.95 0.50 -59.21
N LYS A 132 -11.87 1.74 -59.70
CA LYS A 132 -13.03 2.62 -59.91
C LYS A 132 -14.17 1.98 -60.72
N PRO A 133 -13.95 1.23 -61.83
CA PRO A 133 -15.03 0.58 -62.58
C PRO A 133 -15.80 -0.48 -61.78
N LYS A 134 -15.20 -1.01 -60.69
CA LYS A 134 -15.81 -2.01 -59.83
C LYS A 134 -16.78 -1.41 -58.82
N LEU A 135 -16.73 -0.10 -58.58
CA LEU A 135 -17.58 0.58 -57.63
C LEU A 135 -19.04 0.61 -58.11
N SER A 136 -19.97 0.30 -57.21
CA SER A 136 -21.40 0.35 -57.49
C SER A 136 -21.89 1.78 -57.69
N ARG A 137 -23.15 1.93 -58.11
CA ARG A 137 -23.80 3.25 -58.21
C ARG A 137 -23.80 4.04 -56.88
N TRP A 138 -23.55 3.38 -55.75
CA TRP A 138 -23.47 3.95 -54.41
C TRP A 138 -22.04 3.91 -53.83
N GLY A 139 -21.04 3.61 -54.66
CA GLY A 139 -19.69 3.28 -54.21
C GLY A 139 -19.03 4.38 -53.38
N VAL A 140 -18.49 3.99 -52.23
CA VAL A 140 -17.70 4.83 -51.33
C VAL A 140 -16.28 4.31 -51.27
N VAL A 141 -15.31 5.22 -51.36
CA VAL A 141 -13.88 4.90 -51.22
C VAL A 141 -13.31 5.55 -49.97
N ILE A 142 -12.55 4.78 -49.19
CA ILE A 142 -11.82 5.24 -48.02
C ILE A 142 -10.33 5.24 -48.33
N PHE A 143 -9.64 6.32 -47.95
CA PHE A 143 -8.19 6.46 -48.03
C PHE A 143 -7.62 6.71 -46.63
N HIS A 144 -6.61 5.95 -46.24
CA HIS A 144 -5.85 6.17 -45.01
C HIS A 144 -4.60 7.04 -45.30
N ASP A 145 -3.92 7.53 -44.26
CA ASP A 145 -2.70 8.36 -44.34
C ASP A 145 -2.86 9.68 -45.13
N THR A 146 -4.08 10.23 -45.14
CA THR A 146 -4.43 11.46 -45.87
C THR A 146 -3.79 12.73 -45.26
N ASN A 147 -3.27 12.65 -44.04
CA ASN A 147 -2.53 13.72 -43.36
C ASN A 147 -1.01 13.50 -43.34
N GLU A 148 -0.50 12.41 -43.91
CA GLU A 148 0.95 12.21 -44.05
C GLU A 148 1.54 13.10 -45.15
N ARG A 149 2.65 13.77 -44.82
CA ARG A 149 3.38 14.69 -45.72
C ARG A 149 4.87 14.37 -45.80
N SER A 150 5.30 13.27 -45.19
CA SER A 150 6.69 12.86 -45.13
C SER A 150 7.11 12.12 -46.41
N GLY A 151 8.34 12.33 -46.88
CA GLY A 151 8.89 11.62 -48.04
C GLY A 151 8.10 11.83 -49.34
N ASP A 152 7.82 10.73 -50.03
CA ASP A 152 7.05 10.64 -51.29
C ASP A 152 5.59 10.23 -51.07
N PHE A 153 5.06 10.32 -49.84
CA PHE A 153 3.64 10.10 -49.55
C PHE A 153 2.75 11.04 -50.37
N GLY A 154 1.78 10.46 -51.07
CA GLY A 154 0.97 11.15 -52.08
C GLY A 154 -0.54 10.96 -51.95
N VAL A 155 -1.01 10.18 -50.97
CA VAL A 155 -2.45 9.94 -50.75
C VAL A 155 -3.24 11.24 -50.55
N TRP A 156 -2.65 12.19 -49.82
CA TRP A 156 -3.23 13.50 -49.62
C TRP A 156 -3.42 14.32 -50.91
N ARG A 157 -2.51 14.19 -51.87
CA ARG A 157 -2.61 14.89 -53.17
C ARG A 157 -3.76 14.34 -53.98
N LEU A 158 -3.91 13.01 -53.99
CA LEU A 158 -5.04 12.36 -54.63
C LEU A 158 -6.36 12.77 -53.96
N LEU A 159 -6.40 12.81 -52.62
CA LEU A 159 -7.62 13.24 -51.91
C LEU A 159 -7.99 14.68 -52.27
N GLU A 160 -7.03 15.62 -52.33
CA GLU A 160 -7.28 17.01 -52.75
C GLU A 160 -7.84 17.10 -54.19
N GLU A 161 -7.36 16.26 -55.11
CA GLU A 161 -7.90 16.17 -56.48
C GLU A 161 -9.33 15.61 -56.52
N LEU A 162 -9.61 14.61 -55.69
CA LEU A 162 -10.93 13.97 -55.60
C LEU A 162 -11.95 14.88 -54.90
N GLN A 163 -11.55 15.66 -53.90
CA GLN A 163 -12.40 16.64 -53.21
C GLN A 163 -12.96 17.71 -54.15
N GLN A 164 -12.31 17.99 -55.28
CA GLN A 164 -12.81 18.92 -56.29
C GLN A 164 -13.90 18.31 -57.18
N GLN A 165 -14.01 16.99 -57.21
CA GLN A 165 -14.86 16.24 -58.14
C GLN A 165 -16.00 15.49 -57.43
N TYR A 166 -15.79 15.10 -56.18
CA TYR A 166 -16.70 14.23 -55.42
C TYR A 166 -16.93 14.79 -54.01
N PRO A 167 -18.10 14.54 -53.40
CA PRO A 167 -18.33 14.84 -51.99
C PRO A 167 -17.40 14.04 -51.08
N CYS A 168 -16.72 14.72 -50.15
CA CYS A 168 -15.74 14.12 -49.26
C CYS A 168 -15.90 14.56 -47.80
N PHE A 169 -15.52 13.68 -46.88
CA PHE A 169 -15.27 14.01 -45.48
C PHE A 169 -13.89 13.50 -45.07
N GLU A 170 -13.19 14.22 -44.22
CA GLU A 170 -11.83 13.88 -43.79
C GLU A 170 -11.66 14.00 -42.28
N PHE A 171 -11.14 12.96 -41.65
CA PHE A 171 -10.60 12.98 -40.29
C PHE A 171 -9.12 13.36 -40.32
N LYS A 172 -8.69 14.14 -39.33
CA LYS A 172 -7.31 14.67 -39.23
C LYS A 172 -6.44 13.94 -38.21
N HIS A 173 -7.00 13.00 -37.46
CA HIS A 173 -6.31 12.19 -36.45
C HIS A 173 -5.92 10.82 -37.01
N GLY A 174 -5.13 10.03 -36.28
CA GLY A 174 -4.65 8.71 -36.74
C GLY A 174 -4.07 8.72 -38.15
N HIS A 175 -3.16 9.65 -38.46
CA HIS A 175 -2.58 9.88 -39.79
C HIS A 175 -3.55 10.31 -40.92
N GLY A 176 -4.83 10.45 -40.58
CA GLY A 176 -5.88 10.98 -41.43
C GLY A 176 -6.66 9.92 -42.19
N LEU A 177 -7.97 10.13 -42.31
CA LEU A 177 -8.88 9.22 -43.01
C LEU A 177 -9.83 10.00 -43.90
N GLY A 178 -9.74 9.79 -45.22
CA GLY A 178 -10.59 10.42 -46.23
C GLY A 178 -11.71 9.47 -46.67
N ILE A 179 -12.94 9.98 -46.73
CA ILE A 179 -14.13 9.26 -47.18
C ILE A 179 -14.66 9.98 -48.40
N VAL A 180 -14.77 9.29 -49.53
CA VAL A 180 -15.13 9.88 -50.82
C VAL A 180 -16.32 9.13 -51.43
N ALA A 181 -17.41 9.83 -51.72
CA ALA A 181 -18.57 9.25 -52.41
C ALA A 181 -18.38 9.34 -53.94
N ILE A 182 -17.97 8.23 -54.56
CA ILE A 182 -17.60 8.17 -55.98
C ILE A 182 -18.76 7.74 -56.88
N GLY A 183 -19.71 6.96 -56.34
CA GLY A 183 -20.86 6.46 -57.08
C GLY A 183 -21.70 7.57 -57.73
N GLU A 184 -22.53 7.18 -58.70
CA GLU A 184 -23.49 8.10 -59.35
C GLU A 184 -24.44 8.76 -58.35
N GLU A 185 -24.71 8.08 -57.23
CA GLU A 185 -25.55 8.57 -56.14
C GLU A 185 -24.82 8.48 -54.79
N VAL A 186 -25.01 9.50 -53.95
CA VAL A 186 -24.44 9.54 -52.59
C VAL A 186 -25.32 8.76 -51.63
N PRO A 187 -24.80 7.74 -50.91
CA PRO A 187 -25.59 6.94 -49.98
C PRO A 187 -26.35 7.82 -48.97
N PRO A 188 -27.67 7.61 -48.75
CA PRO A 188 -28.45 8.48 -47.87
C PRO A 188 -27.93 8.57 -46.44
N GLY A 189 -27.37 7.47 -45.91
CA GLY A 189 -26.76 7.43 -44.58
C GLY A 189 -25.48 8.27 -44.45
N LEU A 190 -24.83 8.61 -45.56
CA LEU A 190 -23.59 9.39 -45.61
C LEU A 190 -23.84 10.89 -45.80
N LEU A 191 -25.04 11.29 -46.25
CA LEU A 191 -25.40 12.70 -46.46
C LEU A 191 -25.22 13.58 -45.22
N PRO A 192 -25.58 13.16 -43.98
CA PRO A 192 -25.34 13.97 -42.79
C PRO A 192 -23.86 14.26 -42.53
N LEU A 193 -22.98 13.31 -42.90
CA LEU A 193 -21.54 13.46 -42.74
C LEU A 193 -20.96 14.41 -43.80
N LEU A 194 -21.38 14.24 -45.06
CA LEU A 194 -20.85 15.01 -46.19
C LEU A 194 -21.40 16.44 -46.28
N ASN A 195 -22.62 16.67 -45.79
CA ASN A 195 -23.25 17.99 -45.78
C ASN A 195 -23.10 18.73 -44.44
N ALA A 196 -22.33 18.18 -43.50
CA ALA A 196 -22.10 18.80 -42.21
C ALA A 196 -21.51 20.21 -42.38
N SER A 197 -22.04 21.18 -41.63
CA SER A 197 -21.41 22.49 -41.50
C SER A 197 -20.02 22.35 -40.88
N GLN A 198 -19.19 23.40 -40.97
CA GLN A 198 -17.84 23.35 -40.41
C GLN A 198 -17.84 23.02 -38.90
N GLU A 199 -18.77 23.60 -38.14
CA GLU A 199 -18.91 23.34 -36.70
C GLU A 199 -19.35 21.89 -36.41
N GLU A 200 -20.32 21.37 -37.17
CA GLU A 200 -20.76 19.97 -37.04
C GLU A 200 -19.65 18.98 -37.43
N ALA A 201 -18.89 19.28 -38.48
CA ALA A 201 -17.76 18.47 -38.92
C ALA A 201 -16.64 18.41 -37.86
N GLU A 202 -16.40 19.52 -37.14
CA GLU A 202 -15.45 19.55 -36.03
C GLU A 202 -15.93 18.71 -34.84
N LEU A 203 -17.21 18.80 -34.46
CA LEU A 203 -17.80 17.97 -33.42
C LEU A 203 -17.75 16.47 -33.75
N ILE A 204 -18.04 16.10 -35.00
CA ILE A 204 -17.97 14.71 -35.47
C ILE A 204 -16.52 14.20 -35.38
N ARG A 205 -15.54 15.01 -35.79
CA ARG A 205 -14.11 14.66 -35.69
C ARG A 205 -13.67 14.46 -34.25
N GLU A 206 -14.07 15.35 -33.35
CA GLU A 206 -13.74 15.27 -31.93
C GLU A 206 -14.37 14.04 -31.27
N PHE A 207 -15.63 13.75 -31.59
CA PHE A 207 -16.34 12.58 -31.08
C PHE A 207 -15.63 11.26 -31.45
N PHE A 208 -15.31 11.08 -32.73
CA PHE A 208 -14.62 9.86 -33.18
C PHE A 208 -13.16 9.82 -32.72
N TYR A 209 -12.49 10.97 -32.58
CA TYR A 209 -11.16 11.06 -31.97
C TYR A 209 -11.16 10.54 -30.54
N GLU A 210 -12.07 11.02 -29.68
CA GLU A 210 -12.15 10.62 -28.27
C GLU A 210 -12.48 9.13 -28.12
N MET A 211 -13.36 8.59 -28.95
CA MET A 211 -13.63 7.15 -28.99
C MET A 211 -12.42 6.35 -29.46
N GLY A 212 -11.75 6.83 -30.51
CA GLY A 212 -10.55 6.23 -31.09
C GLY A 212 -9.38 6.17 -30.12
N GLN A 213 -9.11 7.27 -29.42
CA GLN A 213 -8.05 7.36 -28.42
C GLN A 213 -8.21 6.32 -27.31
N ARG A 214 -9.44 6.06 -26.85
CA ARG A 214 -9.70 5.02 -25.83
C ARG A 214 -9.36 3.62 -26.34
N VAL A 215 -9.66 3.34 -27.61
CA VAL A 215 -9.36 2.06 -28.26
C VAL A 215 -7.84 1.93 -28.46
N ALA A 216 -7.17 2.97 -28.94
CA ALA A 216 -5.72 3.00 -29.12
C ALA A 216 -4.96 2.82 -27.80
N LEU A 217 -5.34 3.53 -26.74
CA LEU A 217 -4.74 3.41 -25.40
C LEU A 217 -4.91 2.00 -24.82
N SER A 218 -6.05 1.35 -25.06
CA SER A 218 -6.26 -0.04 -24.64
C SER A 218 -5.30 -1.01 -25.34
N ALA A 219 -5.01 -0.80 -26.63
CA ALA A 219 -4.07 -1.61 -27.39
C ALA A 219 -2.64 -1.44 -26.86
N THR A 220 -2.24 -0.19 -26.63
CA THR A 220 -0.92 0.15 -26.06
C THR A 220 -0.76 -0.43 -24.66
N LEU A 221 -1.81 -0.40 -23.83
CA LEU A 221 -1.75 -0.95 -22.48
C LEU A 221 -1.44 -2.45 -22.50
N ILE A 222 -2.13 -3.23 -23.34
CA ILE A 222 -1.90 -4.68 -23.48
C ILE A 222 -0.46 -4.96 -23.93
N GLU A 223 0.06 -4.19 -24.89
CA GLU A 223 1.46 -4.30 -25.33
C GLU A 223 2.45 -4.02 -24.19
N LYS A 224 2.20 -2.99 -23.38
CA LYS A 224 3.03 -2.64 -22.23
C LYS A 224 2.97 -3.70 -21.13
N GLU A 225 1.81 -4.30 -20.89
CA GLU A 225 1.64 -5.39 -19.93
C GLU A 225 2.42 -6.64 -20.36
N GLN A 226 2.35 -6.99 -21.65
CA GLN A 226 3.11 -8.10 -22.23
C GLN A 226 4.62 -7.84 -22.09
N THR A 227 5.06 -6.62 -22.42
CA THR A 227 6.46 -6.19 -22.28
C THR A 227 6.93 -6.25 -20.83
N GLU A 228 6.09 -5.84 -19.87
CA GLU A 228 6.40 -5.93 -18.44
C GLU A 228 6.55 -7.39 -17.99
N GLN A 229 5.70 -8.28 -18.49
CA GLN A 229 5.76 -9.71 -18.18
C GLN A 229 7.04 -10.37 -18.72
N ASP A 230 7.45 -10.00 -19.93
CA ASP A 230 8.70 -10.47 -20.54
C ASP A 230 9.92 -9.92 -19.80
N LEU A 231 9.95 -8.64 -19.46
CA LEU A 231 11.00 -8.01 -18.65
C LEU A 231 11.11 -8.65 -17.26
N ARG A 232 9.98 -8.98 -16.62
CA ARG A 232 9.97 -9.70 -15.34
C ARG A 232 10.54 -11.11 -15.47
N SER A 233 10.26 -11.79 -16.59
CA SER A 233 10.79 -13.12 -16.88
C SER A 233 12.29 -13.09 -17.13
N ASP A 234 12.77 -12.11 -17.90
CA ASP A 234 14.21 -11.93 -18.16
C ASP A 234 14.97 -11.50 -16.89
N LEU A 235 14.38 -10.61 -16.09
CA LEU A 235 14.93 -10.24 -14.77
C LEU A 235 15.05 -11.45 -13.85
N ARG A 236 14.10 -12.38 -13.89
CA ARG A 236 14.15 -13.64 -13.12
C ARG A 236 15.28 -14.55 -13.60
N LEU A 237 15.47 -14.69 -14.92
CA LEU A 237 16.58 -15.45 -15.51
C LEU A 237 17.93 -14.85 -15.17
N LYS A 238 18.09 -13.53 -15.30
CA LYS A 238 19.33 -12.80 -14.93
C LYS A 238 19.61 -12.87 -13.44
N THR A 239 18.58 -12.85 -12.59
CA THR A 239 18.73 -13.05 -11.14
C THR A 239 19.22 -14.45 -10.82
N ALA A 240 18.68 -15.48 -11.48
CA ALA A 240 19.14 -16.86 -11.33
C ALA A 240 20.58 -17.05 -11.82
N GLU A 241 20.97 -16.40 -12.93
CA GLU A 241 22.33 -16.40 -13.45
C GLU A 241 23.31 -15.73 -12.47
N LEU A 242 22.93 -14.59 -11.89
CA LEU A 242 23.69 -13.91 -10.83
C LEU A 242 23.87 -14.78 -9.59
N GLU A 243 22.83 -15.52 -9.17
CA GLU A 243 22.95 -16.48 -8.07
C GLU A 243 23.90 -17.64 -8.40
N ARG A 244 23.87 -18.14 -9.64
CA ARG A 244 24.80 -19.18 -10.11
C ARG A 244 26.26 -18.68 -10.11
N ILE A 245 26.50 -17.47 -10.60
CA ILE A 245 27.83 -16.84 -10.60
C ILE A 245 28.32 -16.60 -9.17
N ARG A 246 27.47 -16.08 -8.28
CA ARG A 246 27.78 -15.92 -6.85
C ARG A 246 28.11 -17.24 -6.18
N GLY A 247 27.36 -18.31 -6.49
CA GLY A 247 27.65 -19.67 -6.03
C GLY A 247 29.02 -20.15 -6.50
N THR A 248 29.34 -19.92 -7.78
CA THR A 248 30.64 -20.32 -8.36
C THR A 248 31.82 -19.57 -7.70
N ILE A 249 31.68 -18.25 -7.50
CA ILE A 249 32.68 -17.43 -6.80
C ILE A 249 32.85 -17.92 -5.36
N PHE A 250 31.76 -18.23 -4.67
CA PHE A 250 31.76 -18.78 -3.32
C PHE A 250 32.52 -20.12 -3.23
N PHE A 251 32.26 -21.06 -4.15
CA PHE A 251 32.97 -22.34 -4.20
C PHE A 251 34.46 -22.20 -4.52
N ARG A 252 34.83 -21.29 -5.43
CA ARG A 252 36.25 -20.98 -5.71
C ARG A 252 36.96 -20.38 -4.49
N ALA A 253 36.32 -19.45 -3.79
CA ALA A 253 36.85 -18.85 -2.56
C ALA A 253 37.03 -19.92 -1.46
N LEU A 254 36.07 -20.85 -1.33
CA LEU A 254 36.15 -21.95 -0.38
C LEU A 254 37.29 -22.93 -0.68
N ALA A 255 37.54 -23.22 -1.97
CA ALA A 255 38.65 -24.07 -2.41
C ALA A 255 40.02 -23.41 -2.11
N LEU A 256 40.14 -22.10 -2.35
CA LEU A 256 41.33 -21.31 -2.00
C LEU A 256 41.60 -21.30 -0.49
N LEU A 257 40.56 -21.10 0.32
CA LEU A 257 40.64 -21.20 1.78
C LEU A 257 41.13 -22.57 2.23
N ARG A 258 40.58 -23.66 1.68
CA ARG A 258 41.05 -25.04 1.98
C ARG A 258 42.53 -25.23 1.64
N LYS A 259 42.98 -24.66 0.52
CA LYS A 259 44.39 -24.75 0.08
C LYS A 259 45.32 -23.98 1.02
N LEU A 260 44.95 -22.76 1.39
CA LEU A 260 45.64 -21.94 2.41
C LEU A 260 45.70 -22.64 3.78
N PHE A 261 44.61 -23.28 4.20
CA PHE A 261 44.57 -24.00 5.48
C PHE A 261 45.48 -25.23 5.52
N ARG A 262 45.61 -25.95 4.40
CA ARG A 262 46.57 -27.08 4.28
C ARG A 262 48.04 -26.64 4.35
N LEU A 263 48.32 -25.40 3.95
CA LEU A 263 49.67 -24.82 4.00
C LEU A 263 50.09 -24.36 5.39
N VAL A 264 49.14 -24.05 6.28
CA VAL A 264 49.41 -23.39 7.57
C VAL A 264 49.44 -24.35 8.77
N PHE A 265 48.88 -25.57 8.66
CA PHE A 265 48.77 -26.51 9.80
C PHE A 265 49.37 -27.90 9.48
N PRO A 266 50.43 -28.36 10.20
CA PRO A 266 51.06 -29.67 10.00
C PRO A 266 50.21 -30.86 10.48
N GLU A 267 50.54 -32.06 9.99
CA GLU A 267 49.66 -33.24 9.97
C GLU A 267 49.24 -33.84 11.31
N GLN A 268 49.93 -33.56 12.42
CA GLN A 268 49.76 -34.27 13.69
C GLN A 268 49.37 -33.38 14.89
N SER A 269 48.33 -32.55 14.77
CA SER A 269 47.76 -31.87 15.94
C SER A 269 46.33 -32.31 16.25
N TYR A 270 46.01 -32.38 17.55
CA TYR A 270 44.71 -32.78 18.14
C TYR A 270 43.51 -31.97 17.59
N GLY A 271 43.76 -30.79 17.01
CA GLY A 271 42.77 -29.95 16.34
C GLY A 271 42.16 -30.57 15.08
N ARG A 272 42.85 -31.48 14.36
CA ARG A 272 42.36 -32.06 13.11
C ARG A 272 41.19 -33.04 13.33
N LYS A 273 41.16 -33.75 14.47
CA LYS A 273 40.06 -34.68 14.84
C LYS A 273 38.80 -33.96 15.32
N LEU A 274 38.93 -32.86 16.08
CA LEU A 274 37.79 -32.04 16.51
C LEU A 274 37.12 -31.31 15.32
N ILE A 275 37.93 -30.90 14.35
CA ILE A 275 37.48 -30.14 13.18
C ILE A 275 36.88 -31.04 12.09
N ASN A 276 37.34 -32.30 11.91
CA ASN A 276 36.69 -33.23 10.97
C ASN A 276 35.24 -33.60 11.36
N ARG A 277 34.92 -33.65 12.67
CA ARG A 277 33.53 -33.75 13.14
C ARG A 277 32.74 -32.44 12.94
N SER A 278 33.43 -31.31 12.95
CA SER A 278 32.82 -29.99 12.75
C SER A 278 32.61 -29.64 11.28
N ILE A 279 33.40 -30.18 10.33
CA ILE A 279 33.29 -29.89 8.89
C ILE A 279 32.06 -30.55 8.24
N GLN A 280 31.51 -31.62 8.81
CA GLN A 280 30.18 -32.13 8.43
C GLN A 280 29.02 -31.26 8.96
N GLY A 281 29.25 -30.42 9.98
CA GLY A 281 28.26 -29.49 10.55
C GLY A 281 28.43 -28.01 10.17
N MET A 282 29.60 -27.61 9.66
CA MET A 282 29.98 -26.22 9.34
C MET A 282 29.89 -25.88 7.85
N THR A 283 28.81 -26.27 7.18
CA THR A 283 28.32 -25.54 5.99
C THR A 283 27.33 -24.42 6.36
N SER A 284 27.04 -24.20 7.66
CA SER A 284 25.95 -23.31 8.09
C SER A 284 26.33 -22.10 8.97
N LEU A 285 27.59 -21.89 9.35
CA LEU A 285 28.03 -20.80 10.24
C LEU A 285 29.57 -20.92 10.26
N ALA A 286 30.47 -19.96 10.02
CA ALA A 286 30.52 -18.59 10.42
C ALA A 286 31.96 -18.12 10.09
N ARG A 287 32.12 -16.94 9.47
CA ARG A 287 33.17 -15.98 9.88
C ARG A 287 32.85 -14.55 9.45
N SER A 288 31.61 -14.16 9.72
CA SER A 288 31.30 -12.81 10.22
C SER A 288 30.34 -12.85 11.43
N LEU A 289 30.24 -14.00 12.09
CA LEU A 289 29.43 -14.23 13.30
C LEU A 289 30.30 -14.32 14.56
N LEU A 290 31.18 -13.33 14.75
CA LEU A 290 31.77 -13.07 16.06
C LEU A 290 31.63 -11.58 16.39
N ARG A 291 30.41 -11.23 16.78
CA ARG A 291 30.00 -10.29 17.85
C ARG A 291 28.46 -10.24 17.81
N PHE A 292 27.82 -10.32 18.99
CA PHE A 292 26.37 -10.19 19.27
C PHE A 292 25.56 -11.50 19.46
N PRO A 293 25.23 -11.88 20.72
CA PRO A 293 24.55 -13.15 21.07
C PRO A 293 23.03 -13.25 20.80
N GLY A 294 22.33 -12.16 20.46
CA GLY A 294 20.85 -12.13 20.45
C GLY A 294 20.15 -12.73 19.23
N VAL A 295 20.81 -12.80 18.07
CA VAL A 295 20.18 -13.21 16.79
C VAL A 295 20.08 -14.73 16.63
N VAL A 296 20.91 -15.48 17.36
CA VAL A 296 21.05 -16.93 17.21
C VAL A 296 19.86 -17.69 17.83
N ARG A 297 19.22 -17.13 18.87
CA ARG A 297 18.10 -17.78 19.56
C ARG A 297 16.79 -17.74 18.76
N ASN A 298 16.50 -16.63 18.07
CA ASN A 298 15.28 -16.48 17.27
C ASN A 298 15.38 -17.10 15.86
N GLY A 299 16.60 -17.23 15.32
CA GLY A 299 16.83 -17.86 14.01
C GLY A 299 16.61 -19.38 14.03
N MET A 300 16.94 -20.07 15.13
CA MET A 300 16.77 -21.52 15.25
C MET A 300 15.31 -21.95 15.43
N THR A 301 14.48 -21.16 16.11
CA THR A 301 13.03 -21.37 16.23
C THR A 301 12.32 -21.13 14.89
N THR A 302 12.68 -20.05 14.20
CA THR A 302 12.11 -19.71 12.87
C THR A 302 12.44 -20.77 11.82
N TRP A 303 13.67 -21.32 11.84
CA TRP A 303 14.06 -22.41 10.95
C TRP A 303 13.29 -23.71 11.20
N ARG A 304 13.09 -24.09 12.47
CA ARG A 304 12.35 -25.30 12.86
C ARG A 304 10.85 -25.22 12.56
N GLN A 305 10.26 -24.03 12.54
CA GLN A 305 8.80 -23.86 12.38
C GLN A 305 8.37 -23.41 10.98
N HIS A 306 9.21 -22.67 10.24
CA HIS A 306 8.79 -21.97 9.00
C HIS A 306 9.74 -22.16 7.81
N GLY A 307 10.78 -23.01 7.96
CA GLY A 307 11.68 -23.39 6.88
C GLY A 307 12.74 -22.33 6.51
N PHE A 308 13.67 -22.73 5.63
CA PHE A 308 14.89 -21.98 5.26
C PHE A 308 14.60 -20.64 4.54
N LEU A 309 13.54 -20.57 3.73
CA LEU A 309 13.14 -19.38 2.98
C LEU A 309 12.61 -18.25 3.88
N ALA A 310 11.93 -18.58 4.98
CA ALA A 310 11.45 -17.61 5.97
C ALA A 310 12.63 -17.00 6.76
N LEU A 311 13.63 -17.83 7.10
CA LEU A 311 14.87 -17.37 7.70
C LEU A 311 15.63 -16.41 6.76
N PHE A 312 15.73 -16.75 5.47
CA PHE A 312 16.41 -15.91 4.48
C PHE A 312 15.74 -14.54 4.30
N ARG A 313 14.40 -14.49 4.30
CA ARG A 313 13.65 -13.22 4.24
C ARG A 313 13.80 -12.38 5.52
N SER A 314 13.76 -13.01 6.69
CA SER A 314 13.98 -12.32 7.98
C SER A 314 15.40 -11.73 8.11
N ILE A 315 16.41 -12.45 7.60
CA ILE A 315 17.80 -11.98 7.55
C ILE A 315 17.97 -10.88 6.50
N ARG A 316 17.31 -10.98 5.35
CA ARG A 316 17.30 -9.93 4.32
C ARG A 316 16.67 -8.64 4.84
N LEU A 317 15.62 -8.71 5.65
CA LEU A 317 15.01 -7.57 6.35
C LEU A 317 15.93 -6.97 7.41
N ALA A 318 16.60 -7.80 8.21
CA ALA A 318 17.63 -7.35 9.14
C ALA A 318 18.81 -6.68 8.42
N PHE A 319 19.15 -7.15 7.21
CA PHE A 319 20.22 -6.61 6.38
C PHE A 319 19.81 -5.33 5.63
N ALA A 320 18.59 -5.25 5.11
CA ALA A 320 18.00 -4.04 4.51
C ALA A 320 17.82 -2.93 5.56
N ARG A 321 17.41 -3.27 6.78
CA ARG A 321 17.48 -2.38 7.96
C ARG A 321 18.91 -1.93 8.23
N ARG A 322 19.90 -2.82 8.16
CA ARG A 322 21.30 -2.45 8.45
C ARG A 322 21.98 -1.63 7.34
N LEU A 323 21.58 -1.82 6.08
CA LEU A 323 22.00 -1.00 4.92
C LEU A 323 21.33 0.37 4.94
N SER A 324 20.02 0.46 5.19
CA SER A 324 19.35 1.74 5.44
C SER A 324 19.91 2.45 6.67
N LEU A 325 20.27 1.74 7.75
CA LEU A 325 21.00 2.29 8.90
C LEU A 325 22.42 2.77 8.54
N PHE A 326 23.11 2.10 7.61
CA PHE A 326 24.42 2.53 7.11
C PHE A 326 24.30 3.79 6.25
N PHE A 327 23.29 3.86 5.37
CA PHE A 327 22.99 5.06 4.58
C PHE A 327 22.45 6.20 5.45
N TYR A 328 21.64 5.93 6.48
CA TYR A 328 21.23 6.90 7.49
C TYR A 328 22.43 7.39 8.30
N SER A 329 23.40 6.56 8.67
CA SER A 329 24.62 7.04 9.35
C SER A 329 25.47 7.96 8.47
N LYS A 330 25.48 7.74 7.15
CA LYS A 330 26.11 8.64 6.16
C LYS A 330 25.27 9.89 5.89
N ARG A 331 23.93 9.79 5.88
CA ARG A 331 22.98 10.88 5.60
C ARG A 331 22.69 11.74 6.83
N ALA A 332 22.69 11.22 8.04
CA ALA A 332 22.64 11.95 9.31
C ALA A 332 23.93 12.74 9.59
N ASN A 333 25.04 12.37 8.91
CA ASN A 333 26.23 13.22 8.79
C ASN A 333 26.12 14.25 7.66
N ARG A 334 25.19 14.06 6.70
CA ARG A 334 24.95 14.94 5.53
C ARG A 334 23.73 15.87 5.70
N LEU A 335 22.81 15.58 6.62
CA LEU A 335 21.74 16.44 7.14
C LEU A 335 22.32 17.46 8.13
N LYS A 336 23.47 18.05 7.76
CA LYS A 336 23.83 19.41 8.12
C LYS A 336 23.49 20.24 6.89
N ARG A 337 22.62 21.24 7.08
CA ARG A 337 22.10 22.22 6.08
C ARG A 337 20.77 21.86 5.41
N THR A 338 19.74 21.59 6.20
CA THR A 338 18.57 22.47 6.14
C THR A 338 18.61 23.27 7.43
N SER A 339 19.48 24.28 7.45
CA SER A 339 19.37 25.35 8.41
C SER A 339 18.01 25.98 8.18
N ILE A 340 17.06 25.73 9.08
CA ILE A 340 16.12 26.79 9.44
C ILE A 340 17.04 27.95 9.82
N ASP A 341 16.92 29.05 9.08
CA ASP A 341 17.64 30.28 9.37
C ASP A 341 17.66 30.52 10.87
N GLY A 342 18.82 30.92 11.39
CA GLY A 342 19.02 31.30 12.79
C GLY A 342 18.26 32.56 13.19
N ARG A 343 17.03 32.76 12.70
CA ARG A 343 16.06 33.63 13.33
C ARG A 343 15.75 33.01 14.67
N ALA A 344 16.10 33.71 15.73
CA ALA A 344 15.47 33.48 17.02
C ALA A 344 13.97 33.62 16.77
N ASP A 345 13.25 32.49 16.67
CA ASP A 345 11.80 32.51 16.56
C ASP A 345 11.29 33.24 17.81
N ALA A 346 10.90 34.50 17.64
CA ALA A 346 10.24 35.27 18.68
C ALA A 346 8.82 34.70 18.80
N PHE A 347 8.70 33.57 19.48
CA PHE A 347 7.41 32.94 19.73
C PHE A 347 6.54 33.90 20.54
N PRO A 348 5.27 34.13 20.16
CA PRO A 348 4.33 34.89 20.97
C PRO A 348 4.13 34.26 22.36
N TYR A 349 4.03 32.94 22.42
CA TYR A 349 3.96 32.18 23.66
C TYR A 349 5.31 31.52 23.96
N GLN A 350 5.93 31.92 25.09
CA GLN A 350 7.25 31.45 25.52
C GLN A 350 7.18 30.86 26.94
N PRO A 351 6.58 29.68 27.13
CA PRO A 351 6.51 29.06 28.44
C PRO A 351 7.90 28.69 28.96
N LEU A 352 8.13 28.85 30.27
CA LEU A 352 9.34 28.34 30.91
C LEU A 352 9.29 26.80 30.91
N ILE A 353 10.32 26.16 30.36
CA ILE A 353 10.45 24.69 30.37
C ILE A 353 11.45 24.27 31.46
N SER A 354 11.01 23.43 32.39
CA SER A 354 11.86 22.78 33.39
C SER A 354 12.35 21.43 32.87
N ILE A 355 13.64 21.33 32.55
CA ILE A 355 14.25 20.05 32.20
C ILE A 355 14.65 19.35 33.50
N VAL A 356 14.15 18.14 33.74
CA VAL A 356 14.45 17.37 34.96
C VAL A 356 15.38 16.20 34.66
N ILE A 357 16.44 16.07 35.47
CA ILE A 357 17.43 14.99 35.37
C ILE A 357 17.61 14.33 36.74
N PRO A 358 17.09 13.11 36.96
CA PRO A 358 17.51 12.27 38.08
C PRO A 358 18.89 11.66 37.79
N THR A 359 19.84 11.72 38.73
CA THR A 359 21.19 11.15 38.55
C THR A 359 21.62 10.32 39.76
N TYR A 360 22.23 9.16 39.51
CA TYR A 360 22.85 8.33 40.54
C TYR A 360 24.06 7.61 39.96
N ASN A 361 25.26 7.94 40.48
CA ASN A 361 26.52 7.34 40.05
C ASN A 361 26.75 7.39 38.52
N THR A 362 26.21 8.41 37.86
CA THR A 362 26.34 8.59 36.41
C THR A 362 27.80 8.85 36.03
N PRO A 363 28.35 8.18 34.99
CA PRO A 363 29.67 8.50 34.49
C PRO A 363 29.76 9.97 34.05
N LEU A 364 30.66 10.72 34.68
CA LEU A 364 30.77 12.17 34.54
C LEU A 364 30.87 12.67 33.07
N PRO A 365 31.57 11.98 32.14
CA PRO A 365 31.59 12.41 30.74
C PRO A 365 30.21 12.43 30.07
N TYR A 366 29.29 11.54 30.45
CA TYR A 366 27.95 11.49 29.88
C TYR A 366 27.03 12.52 30.52
N LEU A 367 27.09 12.69 31.85
CA LEU A 367 26.35 13.74 32.53
C LEU A 367 26.74 15.13 32.03
N LYS A 368 28.04 15.37 31.77
CA LYS A 368 28.53 16.59 31.12
C LYS A 368 27.91 16.80 29.73
N LYS A 369 27.78 15.74 28.92
CA LYS A 369 27.15 15.82 27.59
C LYS A 369 25.65 16.11 27.67
N ALA A 370 24.95 15.48 28.61
CA ALA A 370 23.52 15.74 28.86
C ALA A 370 23.29 17.22 29.19
N VAL A 371 23.99 17.75 30.20
CA VAL A 371 23.91 19.18 30.60
C VAL A 371 24.33 20.10 29.44
N GLN A 372 25.36 19.74 28.69
CA GLN A 372 25.80 20.54 27.55
C GLN A 372 24.75 20.61 26.43
N SER A 373 24.03 19.51 26.18
CA SER A 373 22.95 19.48 25.18
C SER A 373 21.77 20.39 25.55
N VAL A 374 21.48 20.56 26.84
CA VAL A 374 20.49 21.53 27.35
C VAL A 374 21.01 22.97 27.21
N ARG A 375 22.29 23.22 27.54
CA ARG A 375 22.89 24.56 27.39
C ARG A 375 22.94 25.03 25.93
N GLN A 376 22.99 24.11 24.98
CA GLN A 376 23.04 24.38 23.54
C GLN A 376 21.67 24.60 22.89
N GLN A 377 20.57 24.50 23.65
CA GLN A 377 19.22 24.72 23.11
C GLN A 377 19.08 26.12 22.49
N HIS A 378 18.43 26.18 21.33
CA HIS A 378 18.14 27.44 20.64
C HIS A 378 17.11 28.27 21.43
N TYR A 379 16.04 27.63 21.91
CA TYR A 379 15.09 28.22 22.86
C TYR A 379 15.81 28.58 24.17
N LYS A 380 15.53 29.78 24.71
CA LYS A 380 16.29 30.35 25.84
C LYS A 380 15.54 30.34 27.17
N ASN A 381 14.21 30.25 27.17
CA ASN A 381 13.40 30.28 28.38
C ASN A 381 13.28 28.89 29.00
N TRP A 382 14.37 28.40 29.57
CA TRP A 382 14.44 27.11 30.24
C TRP A 382 15.23 27.17 31.54
N GLU A 383 14.96 26.21 32.41
CA GLU A 383 15.78 25.89 33.57
C GLU A 383 16.09 24.38 33.59
N LEU A 384 17.19 24.02 34.25
CA LEU A 384 17.63 22.65 34.41
C LEU A 384 17.62 22.28 35.90
N CYS A 385 16.87 21.24 36.26
CA CYS A 385 16.72 20.78 37.64
C CYS A 385 17.28 19.36 37.77
N ILE A 386 18.41 19.23 38.46
CA ILE A 386 19.13 17.96 38.62
C ILE A 386 18.95 17.48 40.05
N CYS A 387 18.45 16.26 40.24
CA CYS A 387 18.41 15.61 41.55
C CYS A 387 19.48 14.51 41.59
N ASP A 388 20.54 14.73 42.35
CA ASP A 388 21.50 13.69 42.73
C ASP A 388 20.87 12.79 43.78
N ASP A 389 20.56 11.55 43.41
CA ASP A 389 19.93 10.55 44.25
C ASP A 389 20.94 9.79 45.12
N ALA A 390 21.74 10.56 45.85
CA ALA A 390 22.79 10.12 46.76
C ALA A 390 23.95 9.39 46.06
N SER A 391 24.53 10.00 45.01
CA SER A 391 25.73 9.43 44.35
C SER A 391 26.86 9.21 45.36
N THR A 392 27.58 8.10 45.21
CA THR A 392 28.67 7.70 46.11
C THR A 392 30.00 8.36 45.74
N HIS A 393 30.16 8.79 44.49
CA HIS A 393 31.39 9.43 44.02
C HIS A 393 31.37 10.94 44.26
N SER A 394 32.26 11.44 45.12
CA SER A 394 32.42 12.87 45.43
C SER A 394 32.69 13.73 44.19
N ALA A 395 33.35 13.19 43.17
CA ALA A 395 33.60 13.87 41.90
C ALA A 395 32.30 14.31 41.18
N ILE A 396 31.22 13.54 41.31
CA ILE A 396 29.91 13.89 40.73
C ILE A 396 29.31 15.07 41.52
N LYS A 397 29.29 14.97 42.85
CA LYS A 397 28.77 16.03 43.73
C LYS A 397 29.51 17.34 43.58
N ASN A 398 30.84 17.29 43.57
CA ASN A 398 31.70 18.46 43.37
C ASN A 398 31.44 19.11 42.01
N TRP A 399 31.29 18.30 40.95
CA TRP A 399 31.01 18.84 39.63
C TRP A 399 29.60 19.45 39.54
N LEU A 400 28.58 18.77 40.07
CA LEU A 400 27.22 19.30 40.13
C LEU A 400 27.16 20.64 40.87
N SER A 401 27.82 20.74 42.02
CA SER A 401 27.91 21.99 42.79
C SER A 401 28.59 23.12 41.99
N SER A 402 29.56 22.79 41.14
CA SER A 402 30.26 23.79 40.31
C SER A 402 29.48 24.28 39.08
N ILE A 403 28.38 23.62 38.72
CA ILE A 403 27.53 24.06 37.59
C ILE A 403 26.21 24.69 38.04
N GLU A 404 25.92 24.64 39.35
CA GLU A 404 24.76 25.28 39.96
C GLU A 404 24.79 26.80 39.72
N GLY A 405 23.61 27.37 39.48
CA GLY A 405 23.46 28.79 39.20
C GLY A 405 22.01 29.15 38.84
N GLU A 406 21.80 30.35 38.32
CA GLU A 406 20.45 30.90 38.08
C GLU A 406 19.53 29.98 37.26
N ARG A 407 20.06 29.33 36.21
CA ARG A 407 19.30 28.41 35.34
C ARG A 407 19.53 26.94 35.64
N VAL A 408 20.40 26.58 36.58
CA VAL A 408 20.74 25.19 36.90
C VAL A 408 20.59 24.98 38.40
N LYS A 409 19.53 24.28 38.79
CA LYS A 409 19.20 23.96 40.18
C LYS A 409 19.67 22.53 40.48
N VAL A 410 20.37 22.33 41.59
CA VAL A 410 20.89 21.03 41.99
C VAL A 410 20.34 20.65 43.36
N ILE A 411 19.79 19.43 43.48
CA ILE A 411 19.29 18.87 44.73
C ILE A 411 20.11 17.65 45.08
N PHE A 412 20.62 17.59 46.31
CA PHE A 412 21.34 16.44 46.83
C PHE A 412 20.45 15.65 47.79
N SER A 413 20.26 14.37 47.47
CA SER A 413 19.52 13.44 48.32
C SER A 413 20.42 12.85 49.39
N GLU A 414 19.91 12.71 50.60
CA GLU A 414 20.62 12.03 51.70
C GLU A 414 20.73 10.52 51.46
N GLN A 415 19.68 9.92 50.90
CA GLN A 415 19.59 8.50 50.58
C GLN A 415 19.05 8.28 49.17
N ASN A 416 19.43 7.15 48.58
CA ASN A 416 18.95 6.73 47.26
C ASN A 416 17.47 6.30 47.38
N GLY A 417 16.58 7.08 46.78
CA GLY A 417 15.13 6.88 46.81
C GLY A 417 14.57 6.27 45.53
N GLY A 418 15.39 6.02 44.52
CA GLY A 418 14.95 5.52 43.21
C GLY A 418 14.58 6.64 42.23
N ILE A 419 14.44 6.25 40.97
CA ILE A 419 14.30 7.18 39.84
C ILE A 419 13.03 8.04 39.94
N SER A 420 11.90 7.47 40.36
CA SER A 420 10.66 8.23 40.54
C SER A 420 10.78 9.27 41.65
N SER A 421 11.36 8.89 42.79
CA SER A 421 11.56 9.80 43.93
C SER A 421 12.51 10.95 43.59
N ALA A 422 13.62 10.66 42.91
CA ALA A 422 14.56 11.66 42.43
C ALA A 422 13.92 12.62 41.41
N THR A 423 13.15 12.09 40.45
CA THR A 423 12.44 12.89 39.44
C THR A 423 11.39 13.80 40.08
N ASN A 424 10.57 13.26 40.99
CA ASN A 424 9.56 14.03 41.72
C ASN A 424 10.19 15.16 42.55
N ARG A 425 11.36 14.92 43.17
CA ARG A 425 12.13 15.98 43.85
C ARG A 425 12.58 17.05 42.87
N ALA A 426 13.18 16.68 41.74
CA ALA A 426 13.57 17.65 40.72
C ALA A 426 12.39 18.50 40.24
N VAL A 427 11.20 17.91 40.06
CA VAL A 427 9.97 18.63 39.67
C VAL A 427 9.48 19.58 40.77
N ARG A 428 9.51 19.17 42.04
CA ARG A 428 9.10 20.05 43.17
C ARG A 428 9.96 21.30 43.31
N HIS A 429 11.23 21.23 42.89
CA HIS A 429 12.15 22.37 42.92
C HIS A 429 12.18 23.18 41.61
N SER A 430 11.39 22.77 40.61
CA SER A 430 11.28 23.47 39.34
C SER A 430 10.06 24.40 39.31
N SER A 431 10.09 25.39 38.42
CA SER A 431 9.16 26.52 38.30
C SER A 431 8.53 26.68 36.91
N GLY A 432 8.98 25.92 35.92
CA GLY A 432 8.47 25.97 34.55
C GLY A 432 7.04 25.48 34.42
N GLU A 433 6.31 26.06 33.48
CA GLU A 433 4.93 25.66 33.14
C GLU A 433 4.88 24.23 32.56
N PHE A 434 5.95 23.81 31.90
CA PHE A 434 6.12 22.47 31.38
C PHE A 434 7.37 21.79 31.94
N ILE A 435 7.28 20.47 32.07
CA ILE A 435 8.33 19.58 32.54
C ILE A 435 8.80 18.74 31.36
N ALA A 436 10.10 18.79 31.07
CA ALA A 436 10.75 17.95 30.07
C ALA A 436 11.64 16.90 30.76
N PHE A 437 11.46 15.63 30.41
CA PHE A 437 12.22 14.53 31.02
C PHE A 437 13.48 14.22 30.21
N LEU A 438 14.65 14.22 30.87
CA LEU A 438 15.93 13.88 30.25
C LEU A 438 16.72 12.92 31.14
N ASP A 439 17.10 11.77 30.58
CA ASP A 439 17.96 10.83 31.28
C ASP A 439 19.38 11.40 31.41
N HIS A 440 20.02 11.11 32.54
CA HIS A 440 21.29 11.69 32.94
C HIS A 440 22.48 11.42 31.99
N ASP A 441 22.35 10.48 31.08
CA ASP A 441 23.36 10.13 30.09
C ASP A 441 22.92 10.39 28.65
N ASP A 442 21.72 10.91 28.40
CA ASP A 442 21.22 11.15 27.05
C ASP A 442 21.46 12.58 26.56
N GLU A 443 21.23 12.83 25.27
CA GLU A 443 21.45 14.14 24.65
C GLU A 443 20.19 14.62 23.91
N LEU A 444 19.89 15.91 24.01
CA LEU A 444 18.86 16.56 23.19
C LEU A 444 19.47 17.11 21.89
N SER A 445 18.67 17.12 20.82
CA SER A 445 18.98 17.92 19.63
C SER A 445 18.95 19.43 19.97
N PRO A 446 19.79 20.30 19.36
CA PRO A 446 19.83 21.73 19.69
C PRO A 446 18.51 22.50 19.49
N ASP A 447 17.63 21.98 18.64
CA ASP A 447 16.32 22.53 18.30
C ASP A 447 15.17 21.92 19.12
N ALA A 448 15.41 20.89 19.94
CA ALA A 448 14.39 20.14 20.67
C ALA A 448 13.34 21.02 21.38
N LEU A 449 13.78 21.96 22.22
CA LEU A 449 12.84 22.82 22.96
C LEU A 449 12.11 23.81 22.05
N SER A 450 12.77 24.28 20.98
CA SER A 450 12.15 25.23 20.03
C SER A 450 11.05 24.56 19.22
N GLU A 451 11.25 23.29 18.85
CA GLU A 451 10.24 22.47 18.19
C GLU A 451 9.00 22.24 19.07
N MET A 452 9.21 21.93 20.35
CA MET A 452 8.13 21.79 21.32
C MET A 452 7.33 23.07 21.49
N VAL A 453 8.01 24.21 21.66
CA VAL A 453 7.36 25.52 21.81
C VAL A 453 6.65 25.95 20.53
N ARG A 454 7.20 25.63 19.36
CA ARG A 454 6.52 25.91 18.09
C ARG A 454 5.19 25.16 18.00
N LEU A 455 5.16 23.89 18.38
CA LEU A 455 3.91 23.14 18.41
C LEU A 455 2.93 23.74 19.44
N LEU A 456 3.39 24.17 20.62
CA LEU A 456 2.55 24.89 21.59
C LEU A 456 2.03 26.23 21.07
N ASN A 457 2.74 26.92 20.19
CA ASN A 457 2.22 28.15 19.56
C ASN A 457 1.15 27.84 18.50
N GLN A 458 1.18 26.66 17.90
CA GLN A 458 0.15 26.19 16.96
C GLN A 458 -1.05 25.59 17.70
N GLN A 459 -0.81 24.92 18.83
CA GLN A 459 -1.79 24.21 19.65
C GLN A 459 -1.51 24.46 21.15
N PRO A 460 -1.93 25.63 21.69
CA PRO A 460 -1.58 26.06 23.05
C PRO A 460 -2.18 25.20 24.18
N ASP A 461 -3.21 24.42 23.86
CA ASP A 461 -3.96 23.61 24.79
C ASP A 461 -3.36 22.21 25.01
N LEU A 462 -2.32 21.82 24.27
CA LEU A 462 -1.64 20.54 24.45
C LEU A 462 -1.13 20.37 25.88
N ASP A 463 -1.39 19.21 26.47
CA ASP A 463 -0.92 18.85 27.82
C ASP A 463 0.35 18.02 27.79
N VAL A 464 0.53 17.22 26.73
CA VAL A 464 1.71 16.38 26.54
C VAL A 464 2.18 16.50 25.11
N ILE A 465 3.48 16.58 24.89
CA ILE A 465 4.11 16.50 23.58
C ILE A 465 5.22 15.46 23.62
N TYR A 466 5.29 14.60 22.61
CA TYR A 466 6.43 13.69 22.44
C TYR A 466 7.06 13.79 21.05
N SER A 467 8.32 13.38 20.93
CA SER A 467 9.08 13.42 19.68
C SER A 467 9.53 12.03 19.23
N ASP A 468 10.00 11.92 17.99
CA ASP A 468 10.83 10.79 17.58
C ASP A 468 12.20 10.80 18.29
N GLN A 469 12.88 9.66 18.27
CA GLN A 469 14.19 9.49 18.89
C GLN A 469 15.12 8.62 18.04
N ASP A 470 16.41 8.66 18.33
CA ASP A 470 17.36 7.67 17.84
C ASP A 470 18.31 7.22 18.96
N LYS A 471 19.31 6.41 18.62
CA LYS A 471 20.35 5.97 19.54
C LYS A 471 21.71 6.58 19.21
N ILE A 472 22.42 6.99 20.25
CA ILE A 472 23.77 7.55 20.17
C ILE A 472 24.79 6.68 20.91
N ASN A 473 25.96 6.46 20.32
CA ASN A 473 27.04 5.70 20.97
C ASN A 473 28.09 6.59 21.65
N HIS A 474 29.08 5.99 22.30
CA HIS A 474 30.18 6.70 22.98
C HIS A 474 30.99 7.63 22.06
N ARG A 475 30.98 7.42 20.73
CA ARG A 475 31.63 8.28 19.72
C ARG A 475 30.71 9.35 19.16
N SER A 476 29.57 9.59 19.80
CA SER A 476 28.53 10.53 19.35
C SER A 476 28.02 10.24 17.92
N ARG A 477 28.00 8.96 17.51
CA ARG A 477 27.38 8.54 16.23
C ARG A 477 25.96 8.06 16.47
N ARG A 478 25.03 8.60 15.67
CA ARG A 478 23.59 8.30 15.67
C ARG A 478 23.26 7.03 14.86
N SER A 479 22.25 6.29 15.28
CA SER A 479 21.79 5.02 14.69
C SER A 479 20.42 4.62 15.22
N GLU A 480 19.75 3.64 14.59
CA GLU A 480 18.48 3.06 15.09
C GLU A 480 17.41 4.14 15.36
N PRO A 481 17.04 4.97 14.35
CA PRO A 481 15.94 5.92 14.52
C PRO A 481 14.64 5.16 14.79
N PHE A 482 13.84 5.70 15.69
CA PHE A 482 12.52 5.22 16.04
C PHE A 482 11.51 6.31 15.71
N PHE A 483 10.85 6.12 14.57
CA PHE A 483 9.81 6.97 14.03
C PHE A 483 8.45 6.48 14.52
N LYS A 484 7.74 7.32 15.24
CA LYS A 484 6.54 6.98 16.00
C LYS A 484 5.29 7.44 15.24
N PRO A 485 4.15 6.75 15.40
CA PRO A 485 2.87 7.29 14.96
C PRO A 485 2.45 8.46 15.86
N ASP A 486 1.42 9.19 15.44
CA ASP A 486 0.65 10.06 16.33
C ASP A 486 -0.07 9.25 17.42
N TRP A 487 -0.64 9.97 18.40
CA TRP A 487 -1.14 9.36 19.64
C TRP A 487 -2.18 8.27 19.37
N SER A 488 -1.78 7.06 19.71
CA SER A 488 -2.53 5.81 19.56
C SER A 488 -2.67 5.13 20.93
N PRO A 489 -3.75 5.42 21.69
CA PRO A 489 -3.94 4.84 23.03
C PRO A 489 -4.10 3.32 23.00
N GLU A 490 -4.66 2.75 21.94
CA GLU A 490 -4.74 1.30 21.76
C GLU A 490 -3.35 0.67 21.65
N TYR A 491 -2.46 1.31 20.90
CA TYR A 491 -1.07 0.88 20.78
C TYR A 491 -0.31 1.08 22.08
N PHE A 492 -0.56 2.21 22.73
CA PHE A 492 0.14 2.57 23.95
C PHE A 492 -0.09 1.56 25.06
N ARG A 493 -1.31 1.01 25.23
CA ARG A 493 -1.57 -0.03 26.26
C ARG A 493 -0.83 -1.34 26.03
N SER A 494 -0.28 -1.57 24.84
CA SER A 494 0.47 -2.78 24.49
C SER A 494 1.97 -2.55 24.36
N VAL A 495 2.43 -1.31 24.18
CA VAL A 495 3.85 -0.96 24.08
C VAL A 495 4.10 0.50 24.43
N MET A 496 5.16 0.75 25.21
CA MET A 496 5.68 2.09 25.50
C MET A 496 6.40 2.68 24.28
N TYR A 497 5.66 3.04 23.23
CA TYR A 497 6.25 3.62 22.00
C TYR A 497 6.54 5.12 22.11
N VAL A 498 5.88 5.83 23.03
CA VAL A 498 6.09 7.28 23.27
C VAL A 498 7.55 7.57 23.62
N GLY A 499 8.19 6.74 24.44
CA GLY A 499 9.60 6.86 24.80
C GLY A 499 10.00 8.28 25.21
N HIS A 500 11.03 8.82 24.55
CA HIS A 500 11.57 10.16 24.77
C HIS A 500 11.64 10.95 23.45
N LEU A 501 11.70 12.28 23.42
CA LEU A 501 11.54 13.23 24.50
C LEU A 501 10.05 13.41 24.83
N VAL A 502 9.71 13.58 26.11
CA VAL A 502 8.35 13.96 26.55
C VAL A 502 8.40 15.31 27.25
N LEU A 503 7.50 16.21 26.85
CA LEU A 503 7.17 17.46 27.52
C LEU A 503 5.76 17.32 28.09
N MET A 504 5.57 17.57 29.39
CA MET A 504 4.29 17.45 30.08
C MET A 504 3.96 18.76 30.81
N ARG A 505 2.72 19.23 30.71
CA ARG A 505 2.23 20.39 31.44
C ARG A 505 2.29 20.11 32.94
N ARG A 506 2.87 21.03 33.72
CA ARG A 506 3.04 20.88 35.17
C ARG A 506 1.72 20.61 35.87
N SER A 507 0.67 21.34 35.52
CA SER A 507 -0.64 21.18 36.16
C SER A 507 -1.18 19.76 36.03
N LEU A 508 -0.95 19.10 34.88
CA LEU A 508 -1.29 17.70 34.70
C LEU A 508 -0.40 16.80 35.58
N PHE A 509 0.91 17.00 35.55
CA PHE A 509 1.84 16.21 36.39
C PHE A 509 1.48 16.28 37.89
N ASP A 510 1.16 17.48 38.40
CA ASP A 510 0.77 17.71 39.78
C ASP A 510 -0.59 17.08 40.09
N GLN A 511 -1.57 17.19 39.17
CA GLN A 511 -2.87 16.52 39.28
C GLN A 511 -2.72 15.00 39.38
N LEU A 512 -1.77 14.43 38.65
CA LEU A 512 -1.49 12.99 38.68
C LEU A 512 -0.75 12.55 39.96
N GLY A 513 -0.19 13.47 40.75
CA GLY A 513 0.63 13.17 41.92
C GLY A 513 2.07 12.75 41.60
N GLY A 514 2.56 13.02 40.38
CA GLY A 514 3.90 12.68 39.92
C GLY A 514 4.12 11.19 39.61
N LEU A 515 5.39 10.75 39.62
CA LEU A 515 5.78 9.36 39.36
C LEU A 515 5.60 8.47 40.60
N ASP A 516 5.19 7.23 40.38
CA ASP A 516 5.03 6.23 41.44
C ASP A 516 6.24 5.27 41.49
N SER A 517 6.98 5.29 42.59
CA SER A 517 8.13 4.41 42.85
C SER A 517 7.78 2.91 42.81
N ALA A 518 6.52 2.52 42.96
CA ALA A 518 6.08 1.13 42.79
C ALA A 518 6.28 0.61 41.35
N PHE A 519 6.54 1.51 40.40
CA PHE A 519 6.77 1.24 38.99
C PHE A 519 8.17 1.64 38.51
N ASP A 520 9.13 1.87 39.43
CA ASP A 520 10.52 2.12 39.05
C ASP A 520 11.07 1.07 38.07
N GLY A 521 11.54 1.55 36.91
CA GLY A 521 11.93 0.78 35.73
C GLY A 521 10.96 0.92 34.55
N VAL A 522 9.70 1.30 34.80
CA VAL A 522 8.64 1.56 33.80
C VAL A 522 7.78 2.77 34.20
N GLN A 523 8.32 3.62 35.06
CA GLN A 523 7.61 4.72 35.71
C GLN A 523 7.08 5.76 34.70
N ASP A 524 7.78 5.92 33.59
CA ASP A 524 7.39 6.76 32.45
C ASP A 524 6.17 6.19 31.73
N TYR A 525 6.12 4.87 31.53
CA TYR A 525 4.99 4.17 30.94
C TYR A 525 3.74 4.27 31.82
N GLU A 526 3.89 4.06 33.12
CA GLU A 526 2.78 4.17 34.08
C GLU A 526 2.25 5.60 34.21
N LEU A 527 3.14 6.60 34.30
CA LEU A 527 2.76 8.02 34.31
C LEU A 527 1.98 8.40 33.06
N MET A 528 2.44 7.99 31.88
CA MET A 528 1.76 8.29 30.62
C MET A 528 0.43 7.55 30.48
N LEU A 529 0.28 6.35 31.03
CA LEU A 529 -1.01 5.66 31.10
C LEU A 529 -1.99 6.50 31.94
N ARG A 530 -1.58 6.96 33.13
CA ARG A 530 -2.40 7.88 33.94
C ARG A 530 -2.69 9.21 33.23
N ALA A 531 -1.70 9.81 32.57
CA ALA A 531 -1.91 11.04 31.81
C ALA A 531 -3.01 10.88 30.75
N SER A 532 -2.99 9.76 30.02
CA SER A 532 -4.02 9.46 29.01
C SER A 532 -5.43 9.21 29.56
N GLU A 533 -5.57 8.98 30.86
CA GLU A 533 -6.87 8.86 31.54
C GLU A 533 -7.50 10.24 31.75
N HIS A 534 -6.69 11.31 31.80
CA HIS A 534 -7.12 12.67 32.14
C HIS A 534 -7.12 13.64 30.95
N THR A 535 -6.41 13.32 29.86
CA THR A 535 -6.35 14.17 28.69
C THR A 535 -6.21 13.39 27.38
N SER A 536 -6.81 13.92 26.32
CA SER A 536 -6.57 13.52 24.93
C SER A 536 -5.70 14.52 24.17
N ARG A 537 -5.27 15.61 24.80
CA ARG A 537 -4.48 16.71 24.21
C ARG A 537 -2.99 16.35 24.18
N ILE A 538 -2.68 15.28 23.44
CA ILE A 538 -1.34 14.68 23.34
C ILE A 538 -0.83 14.85 21.91
N GLY A 539 0.20 15.67 21.74
CA GLY A 539 0.80 15.99 20.44
C GLY A 539 2.07 15.20 20.14
N HIS A 540 2.35 15.01 18.86
CA HIS A 540 3.54 14.34 18.36
C HIS A 540 4.33 15.25 17.42
N ILE A 541 5.66 15.24 17.53
CA ILE A 541 6.57 15.89 16.59
C ILE A 541 7.36 14.80 15.84
N PRO A 542 7.15 14.60 14.52
CA PRO A 542 7.80 13.56 13.73
C PRO A 542 9.25 13.94 13.35
N LYS A 543 10.04 14.34 14.35
CA LYS A 543 11.45 14.71 14.25
C LYS A 543 12.24 14.05 15.37
N VAL A 544 13.44 13.60 15.04
CA VAL A 544 14.36 12.99 16.02
C VAL A 544 14.95 14.08 16.89
N LEU A 545 14.35 14.32 18.06
CA LEU A 545 14.77 15.38 18.98
C LEU A 545 15.53 14.87 20.21
N TYR A 546 15.56 13.56 20.40
CA TYR A 546 16.19 12.87 21.53
C TYR A 546 17.17 11.80 21.07
N HIS A 547 18.34 11.73 21.71
CA HIS A 547 19.42 10.81 21.39
C HIS A 547 19.72 9.89 22.57
N TRP A 548 19.15 8.68 22.52
CA TRP A 548 19.24 7.68 23.59
C TRP A 548 20.59 6.95 23.59
N ARG A 549 21.34 7.02 24.68
CA ARG A 549 22.70 6.50 24.73
C ARG A 549 22.75 4.98 24.87
N LYS A 550 23.53 4.36 23.98
CA LYS A 550 23.82 2.92 23.99
C LYS A 550 25.23 2.66 24.54
N ILE A 551 25.32 2.26 25.81
CA ILE A 551 26.58 1.87 26.49
C ILE A 551 26.48 0.47 27.14
N PRO A 552 27.58 -0.30 27.22
CA PRO A 552 27.61 -1.60 27.92
C PRO A 552 27.00 -1.49 29.34
N GLY A 553 25.94 -2.27 29.61
CA GLY A 553 25.22 -2.24 30.89
C GLY A 553 23.94 -1.37 30.90
N SER A 554 23.71 -0.53 29.88
CA SER A 554 22.45 0.22 29.73
C SER A 554 21.29 -0.69 29.28
N VAL A 555 20.06 -0.34 29.69
CA VAL A 555 18.81 -0.97 29.23
C VAL A 555 18.72 -0.96 27.69
N ALA A 556 19.28 0.05 27.03
CA ALA A 556 19.34 0.19 25.57
C ALA A 556 20.07 -0.98 24.84
N LEU A 557 20.77 -1.85 25.57
CA LEU A 557 21.48 -3.01 25.02
C LEU A 557 20.77 -4.36 25.18
N GLY A 558 19.79 -4.52 26.08
CA GLY A 558 18.97 -5.74 26.37
C GLY A 558 19.68 -7.10 26.26
N LEU A 559 19.87 -7.91 27.31
CA LEU A 559 18.87 -8.81 27.90
C LEU A 559 19.60 -9.62 28.99
N ASN A 560 19.11 -9.61 30.24
CA ASN A 560 19.42 -10.54 31.34
C ASN A 560 18.23 -10.46 32.33
N GLU A 561 18.20 -11.26 33.41
CA GLU A 561 17.13 -11.43 34.43
C GLU A 561 16.32 -10.17 34.83
N LYS A 562 16.87 -8.96 34.68
CA LYS A 562 16.14 -7.68 34.75
C LYS A 562 14.97 -7.56 33.75
N GLY A 563 15.04 -8.22 32.59
CA GLY A 563 14.04 -8.14 31.52
C GLY A 563 12.70 -8.76 31.90
N ASP A 564 12.69 -9.85 32.68
CA ASP A 564 11.45 -10.49 33.13
C ASP A 564 10.73 -9.61 34.16
N LYS A 565 11.47 -9.01 35.09
CA LYS A 565 10.91 -8.03 36.05
C LYS A 565 10.31 -6.82 35.35
N ILE A 566 10.98 -6.26 34.34
CA ILE A 566 10.47 -5.11 33.58
C ILE A 566 9.17 -5.48 32.84
N GLN A 567 9.12 -6.63 32.17
CA GLN A 567 7.90 -7.06 31.47
C GLN A 567 6.71 -7.26 32.42
N GLN A 568 6.96 -7.84 33.60
CA GLN A 568 5.93 -7.97 34.63
C GLN A 568 5.47 -6.60 35.15
N LEU A 569 6.38 -5.65 35.35
CA LEU A 569 6.02 -4.29 35.74
C LEU A 569 5.23 -3.56 34.64
N GLN A 570 5.54 -3.75 33.36
CA GLN A 570 4.75 -3.22 32.24
C GLN A 570 3.33 -3.76 32.26
N ALA A 571 3.16 -5.08 32.42
CA ALA A 571 1.83 -5.69 32.53
C ALA A 571 1.08 -5.18 33.77
N LYS A 572 1.78 -5.02 34.91
CA LYS A 572 1.21 -4.44 36.14
C LYS A 572 0.72 -3.00 35.94
N ALA A 573 1.49 -2.16 35.25
CA ALA A 573 1.11 -0.78 34.94
C ALA A 573 -0.15 -0.73 34.07
N VAL A 574 -0.23 -1.60 33.05
CA VAL A 574 -1.41 -1.71 32.18
C VAL A 574 -2.61 -2.25 32.96
N ASN A 575 -2.44 -3.23 33.85
CA ASN A 575 -3.53 -3.70 34.70
C ASN A 575 -4.08 -2.61 35.61
N ALA A 576 -3.21 -1.80 36.23
CA ALA A 576 -3.63 -0.66 37.03
C ALA A 576 -4.43 0.37 36.21
N HIS A 577 -4.01 0.63 34.97
CA HIS A 577 -4.76 1.47 34.02
C HIS A 577 -6.12 0.86 33.63
N LEU A 578 -6.18 -0.43 33.33
CA LEU A 578 -7.43 -1.13 33.01
C LEU A 578 -8.42 -1.07 34.17
N GLU A 579 -7.94 -1.20 35.41
CA GLU A 579 -8.74 -1.09 36.62
C GLU A 579 -9.29 0.33 36.80
N ARG A 580 -8.45 1.37 36.73
CA ARG A 580 -8.88 2.78 36.86
C ARG A 580 -9.87 3.19 35.77
N THR A 581 -9.68 2.69 34.54
CA THR A 581 -10.58 2.94 33.41
C THR A 581 -11.77 1.97 33.33
N LYS A 582 -11.93 1.08 34.33
CA LYS A 582 -13.02 0.10 34.42
C LYS A 582 -13.16 -0.78 33.17
N ARG A 583 -12.04 -1.10 32.53
CA ARG A 583 -12.00 -1.99 31.37
C ARG A 583 -11.97 -3.45 31.79
N ARG A 584 -12.87 -4.25 31.21
CA ARG A 584 -13.02 -5.67 31.52
C ARG A 584 -11.97 -6.52 30.79
N ALA A 585 -10.72 -6.41 31.19
CA ALA A 585 -9.62 -7.19 30.65
C ALA A 585 -8.52 -7.42 31.68
N GLU A 586 -7.55 -8.25 31.31
CA GLU A 586 -6.32 -8.46 32.05
C GLU A 586 -5.13 -8.41 31.10
N ALA A 587 -4.06 -7.75 31.54
CA ALA A 587 -2.84 -7.56 30.79
C ALA A 587 -1.75 -8.53 31.25
N PHE A 588 -1.03 -9.10 30.28
CA PHE A 588 0.05 -10.06 30.49
C PHE A 588 1.27 -9.69 29.65
N PRO A 589 2.50 -10.04 30.09
CA PRO A 589 3.65 -10.01 29.21
C PRO A 589 3.40 -10.82 27.93
N HIS A 590 3.77 -10.27 26.77
CA HIS A 590 3.61 -10.99 25.52
C HIS A 590 4.52 -12.23 25.50
N PRO A 591 4.00 -13.42 25.13
CA PRO A 591 4.73 -14.68 25.29
C PRO A 591 5.96 -14.81 24.38
N ARG A 592 6.00 -14.08 23.27
CA ARG A 592 7.06 -14.18 22.24
C ARG A 592 7.88 -12.90 22.02
N HIS A 593 7.36 -11.74 22.41
CA HIS A 593 7.88 -10.45 21.97
C HIS A 593 8.19 -9.62 23.22
N PRO A 594 9.47 -9.48 23.60
CA PRO A 594 9.83 -8.74 24.79
C PRO A 594 9.34 -7.29 24.72
N HIS A 595 9.00 -6.75 25.90
CA HIS A 595 8.51 -5.38 26.04
C HIS A 595 7.20 -5.10 25.28
N ARG A 596 6.37 -6.13 25.11
CA ARG A 596 4.98 -6.03 24.63
C ARG A 596 4.05 -6.56 25.70
N VAL A 597 2.84 -6.02 25.73
CA VAL A 597 1.76 -6.42 26.63
C VAL A 597 0.58 -6.92 25.80
N VAL A 598 0.09 -8.11 26.12
CA VAL A 598 -1.14 -8.68 25.55
C VAL A 598 -2.28 -8.41 26.51
N ILE A 599 -3.38 -7.88 25.99
CA ILE A 599 -4.60 -7.63 26.74
C ILE A 599 -5.60 -8.71 26.37
N LYS A 600 -6.12 -9.44 27.36
CA LYS A 600 -7.13 -10.47 27.17
C LYS A 600 -8.46 -9.98 27.76
N PRO A 601 -9.54 -9.89 26.98
CA PRO A 601 -10.86 -9.58 27.50
C PRO A 601 -11.29 -10.61 28.56
N LYS A 602 -11.89 -10.15 29.66
CA LYS A 602 -12.54 -11.08 30.62
C LYS A 602 -13.95 -11.42 30.14
N PRO A 603 -14.50 -12.60 30.52
CA PRO A 603 -15.86 -12.99 30.17
C PRO A 603 -16.89 -11.93 30.50
N ARG A 604 -17.94 -11.82 29.68
CA ARG A 604 -19.06 -10.88 29.88
C ARG A 604 -20.33 -11.63 30.28
N HIS A 605 -21.27 -10.92 30.90
CA HIS A 605 -22.59 -11.47 31.20
C HIS A 605 -23.65 -10.92 30.22
N ASP A 606 -23.41 -9.71 29.74
CA ASP A 606 -24.18 -8.98 28.73
C ASP A 606 -23.56 -9.24 27.34
N TYR A 607 -23.99 -10.27 26.62
CA TYR A 607 -23.50 -10.50 25.25
C TYR A 607 -24.40 -9.76 24.25
N PRO A 608 -24.06 -8.55 23.75
CA PRO A 608 -24.84 -7.89 22.71
C PRO A 608 -24.93 -8.78 21.48
N LYS A 609 -26.08 -8.77 20.80
CA LYS A 609 -26.26 -9.58 19.59
C LYS A 609 -25.37 -9.02 18.48
N ILE A 610 -24.54 -9.87 17.87
CA ILE A 610 -23.67 -9.53 16.74
C ILE A 610 -24.27 -10.10 15.45
N SER A 611 -24.50 -9.28 14.43
CA SER A 611 -24.95 -9.73 13.11
C SER A 611 -23.78 -9.79 12.14
N ILE A 612 -23.44 -10.98 11.67
CA ILE A 612 -22.38 -11.21 10.67
C ILE A 612 -23.01 -11.21 9.27
N ILE A 613 -22.64 -10.23 8.44
CA ILE A 613 -23.19 -9.99 7.11
C ILE A 613 -22.24 -10.52 6.05
N ILE A 614 -22.71 -11.43 5.20
CA ILE A 614 -21.89 -12.11 4.18
C ILE A 614 -22.56 -12.00 2.81
N PRO A 615 -22.13 -11.11 1.91
CA PRO A 615 -22.58 -11.11 0.53
C PRO A 615 -21.97 -12.29 -0.25
N SER A 616 -22.78 -13.01 -1.03
CA SER A 616 -22.30 -14.20 -1.78
C SER A 616 -23.11 -14.47 -3.05
N LYS A 617 -22.47 -15.12 -4.04
CA LYS A 617 -23.10 -15.67 -5.25
C LYS A 617 -22.31 -16.87 -5.76
N ASN A 618 -22.98 -18.00 -6.02
CA ASN A 618 -22.39 -19.17 -6.71
C ASN A 618 -21.03 -19.63 -6.17
N ALA A 619 -20.82 -19.56 -4.85
CA ALA A 619 -19.51 -19.71 -4.22
C ALA A 619 -19.48 -20.84 -3.19
N TYR A 620 -20.04 -22.01 -3.51
CA TYR A 620 -20.23 -23.12 -2.57
C TYR A 620 -18.97 -23.42 -1.74
N LEU A 621 -17.81 -23.63 -2.39
CA LEU A 621 -16.57 -24.01 -1.69
C LEU A 621 -16.09 -22.95 -0.68
N HIS A 622 -16.23 -21.67 -1.02
CA HIS A 622 -15.81 -20.56 -0.16
C HIS A 622 -16.82 -20.33 0.96
N LEU A 623 -18.10 -20.17 0.59
CA LEU A 623 -19.17 -19.91 1.54
C LEU A 623 -19.34 -21.05 2.54
N SER A 624 -19.25 -22.31 2.11
CA SER A 624 -19.37 -23.47 3.01
C SER A 624 -18.25 -23.48 4.05
N ARG A 625 -17.02 -23.14 3.65
CA ARG A 625 -15.87 -23.05 4.55
C ARG A 625 -16.04 -21.91 5.53
N CYS A 626 -16.46 -20.74 5.05
CA CYS A 626 -16.72 -19.56 5.88
C CYS A 626 -17.77 -19.86 6.95
N ILE A 627 -18.97 -20.27 6.55
CA ILE A 627 -20.09 -20.62 7.44
C ILE A 627 -19.68 -21.70 8.45
N LYS A 628 -19.06 -22.79 7.98
CA LYS A 628 -18.60 -23.87 8.86
C LYS A 628 -17.61 -23.37 9.91
N SER A 629 -16.63 -22.55 9.51
CA SER A 629 -15.63 -22.02 10.43
C SER A 629 -16.23 -21.08 11.48
N ILE A 630 -17.25 -20.29 11.11
CA ILE A 630 -17.96 -19.42 12.05
C ILE A 630 -18.63 -20.28 13.12
N PHE A 631 -19.44 -21.26 12.74
CA PHE A 631 -20.20 -22.08 13.68
C PHE A 631 -19.34 -23.05 14.50
N GLU A 632 -18.27 -23.60 13.94
CA GLU A 632 -17.42 -24.58 14.64
C GLU A 632 -16.37 -23.93 15.55
N ARG A 633 -15.93 -22.70 15.27
CA ARG A 633 -14.80 -22.08 16.00
C ARG A 633 -15.18 -20.88 16.85
N THR A 634 -16.22 -20.13 16.51
CA THR A 634 -16.55 -18.89 17.26
C THR A 634 -17.02 -19.21 18.67
N THR A 635 -16.37 -18.63 19.69
CA THR A 635 -16.75 -18.83 21.10
C THR A 635 -17.80 -17.84 21.60
N TYR A 636 -17.99 -16.73 20.90
CA TYR A 636 -19.01 -15.74 21.24
C TYR A 636 -20.42 -16.38 21.17
N PRO A 637 -21.26 -16.26 22.20
CA PRO A 637 -22.51 -17.02 22.27
C PRO A 637 -23.70 -16.38 21.57
N ASN A 638 -23.71 -15.05 21.36
CA ASN A 638 -24.88 -14.32 20.86
C ASN A 638 -24.63 -13.66 19.51
N TYR A 639 -24.65 -14.43 18.43
CA TYR A 639 -24.52 -13.91 17.07
C TYR A 639 -25.54 -14.53 16.13
N GLU A 640 -25.79 -13.85 15.02
CA GLU A 640 -26.51 -14.38 13.87
C GLU A 640 -25.67 -14.22 12.60
N VAL A 641 -25.91 -15.09 11.62
CA VAL A 641 -25.26 -15.04 10.31
C VAL A 641 -26.31 -14.72 9.25
N ILE A 642 -26.09 -13.64 8.52
CA ILE A 642 -26.96 -13.16 7.44
C ILE A 642 -26.20 -13.27 6.13
N VAL A 643 -26.68 -14.13 5.23
CA VAL A 643 -26.12 -14.27 3.89
C VAL A 643 -26.96 -13.45 2.90
N VAL A 644 -26.35 -12.47 2.26
CA VAL A 644 -26.97 -11.68 1.21
C VAL A 644 -26.73 -12.39 -0.12
N ASP A 645 -27.74 -13.12 -0.57
CA ASP A 645 -27.66 -13.95 -1.77
C ASP A 645 -27.89 -13.10 -3.03
N ASN A 646 -26.84 -12.95 -3.84
CA ASN A 646 -26.87 -12.15 -5.07
C ASN A 646 -27.34 -12.97 -6.29
N GLY A 647 -28.48 -13.65 -6.14
CA GLY A 647 -29.09 -14.48 -7.17
C GLY A 647 -28.26 -15.74 -7.49
N THR A 648 -28.01 -16.57 -6.48
CA THR A 648 -27.31 -17.86 -6.67
C THR A 648 -28.15 -18.80 -7.53
N SER A 649 -27.51 -19.36 -8.55
CA SER A 649 -28.04 -20.42 -9.43
C SER A 649 -27.36 -21.77 -9.20
N ASP A 650 -26.25 -21.81 -8.44
CA ASP A 650 -25.54 -23.05 -8.10
C ASP A 650 -26.37 -23.91 -7.12
N PRO A 651 -26.77 -25.14 -7.51
CA PRO A 651 -27.57 -26.03 -6.67
C PRO A 651 -26.89 -26.39 -5.34
N LEU A 652 -25.55 -26.48 -5.31
CA LEU A 652 -24.83 -26.81 -4.08
C LEU A 652 -24.88 -25.65 -3.07
N THR A 653 -24.67 -24.41 -3.55
CA THR A 653 -24.82 -23.20 -2.72
C THR A 653 -26.26 -23.04 -2.22
N LEU A 654 -27.27 -23.26 -3.06
CA LEU A 654 -28.68 -23.19 -2.64
C LEU A 654 -29.01 -24.21 -1.55
N ARG A 655 -28.49 -25.43 -1.67
CA ARG A 655 -28.63 -26.48 -0.65
C ARG A 655 -27.96 -26.07 0.66
N LEU A 656 -26.73 -25.58 0.59
CA LEU A 656 -25.98 -25.07 1.76
C LEU A 656 -26.78 -24.00 2.51
N LEU A 657 -27.33 -23.02 1.78
CA LEU A 657 -28.12 -21.93 2.36
C LEU A 657 -29.39 -22.43 3.07
N LYS A 658 -30.01 -23.49 2.56
CA LYS A 658 -31.20 -24.10 3.16
C LYS A 658 -30.89 -24.95 4.39
N GLU A 659 -29.74 -25.63 4.40
CA GLU A 659 -29.34 -26.56 5.46
C GLU A 659 -28.56 -25.87 6.60
N SER A 660 -28.01 -24.67 6.37
CA SER A 660 -27.26 -23.92 7.38
C SER A 660 -28.19 -23.04 8.23
N PRO A 661 -27.88 -22.81 9.53
CA PRO A 661 -28.66 -21.94 10.40
C PRO A 661 -28.34 -20.45 10.13
N VAL A 662 -28.57 -20.00 8.89
CA VAL A 662 -28.31 -18.63 8.43
C VAL A 662 -29.61 -17.97 7.97
N LYS A 663 -29.68 -16.64 8.11
CA LYS A 663 -30.76 -15.82 7.55
C LYS A 663 -30.38 -15.43 6.12
N VAL A 664 -31.17 -15.81 5.13
CA VAL A 664 -30.90 -15.50 3.72
C VAL A 664 -31.67 -14.24 3.31
N VAL A 665 -30.97 -13.26 2.76
CA VAL A 665 -31.54 -12.01 2.25
C VAL A 665 -31.30 -11.94 0.74
N PRO A 666 -32.35 -11.94 -0.10
CA PRO A 666 -32.17 -11.91 -1.55
C PRO A 666 -31.71 -10.53 -2.03
N PHE A 667 -30.77 -10.49 -2.97
CA PHE A 667 -30.29 -9.28 -3.67
C PHE A 667 -30.20 -9.59 -5.17
N ASN A 668 -31.33 -9.52 -5.88
CA ASN A 668 -31.40 -9.93 -7.29
C ASN A 668 -31.09 -8.75 -8.24
N GLN A 669 -29.90 -8.16 -8.13
CA GLN A 669 -29.44 -7.01 -8.93
C GLN A 669 -28.00 -7.23 -9.43
N PRO A 670 -27.46 -6.42 -10.35
CA PRO A 670 -26.02 -6.43 -10.61
C PRO A 670 -25.25 -6.27 -9.30
N PHE A 671 -24.16 -7.03 -9.13
CA PHE A 671 -23.47 -7.03 -7.85
C PHE A 671 -22.87 -5.65 -7.57
N ASN A 672 -23.20 -5.11 -6.41
CA ASN A 672 -22.54 -3.97 -5.81
C ASN A 672 -22.26 -4.31 -4.34
N TYR A 673 -20.99 -4.23 -3.93
CA TYR A 673 -20.58 -4.65 -2.59
C TYR A 673 -21.26 -3.82 -1.51
N SER A 674 -21.31 -2.51 -1.70
CA SER A 674 -21.90 -1.55 -0.76
C SER A 674 -23.39 -1.80 -0.59
N GLN A 675 -24.12 -1.93 -1.70
CA GLN A 675 -25.57 -2.21 -1.70
C GLN A 675 -25.91 -3.55 -1.03
N ALA A 676 -25.15 -4.61 -1.36
CA ALA A 676 -25.38 -5.92 -0.76
C ALA A 676 -25.19 -5.87 0.76
N ASN A 677 -24.12 -5.24 1.25
CA ASN A 677 -23.88 -5.10 2.68
C ASN A 677 -24.92 -4.19 3.35
N ASN A 678 -25.27 -3.04 2.77
CA ASN A 678 -26.31 -2.15 3.29
C ASN A 678 -27.64 -2.90 3.46
N ARG A 679 -28.02 -3.72 2.47
CA ARG A 679 -29.23 -4.55 2.53
C ARG A 679 -29.16 -5.62 3.61
N GLY A 680 -28.00 -6.25 3.79
CA GLY A 680 -27.78 -7.21 4.87
C GLY A 680 -27.87 -6.56 6.25
N VAL A 681 -27.27 -5.39 6.44
CA VAL A 681 -27.35 -4.61 7.69
C VAL A 681 -28.78 -4.14 7.97
N ALA A 682 -29.55 -3.77 6.94
CA ALA A 682 -30.97 -3.41 7.11
C ALA A 682 -31.82 -4.58 7.63
N ALA A 683 -31.42 -5.83 7.33
CA ALA A 683 -32.07 -7.04 7.82
C ALA A 683 -31.50 -7.55 9.17
N ALA A 684 -30.48 -6.89 9.72
CA ALA A 684 -29.80 -7.28 10.94
C ALA A 684 -30.58 -6.89 12.21
N GLU A 685 -30.54 -7.76 13.21
CA GLU A 685 -31.18 -7.55 14.52
C GLU A 685 -30.16 -7.24 15.62
N GLY A 686 -28.87 -7.40 15.35
CA GLY A 686 -27.80 -7.14 16.29
C GLY A 686 -27.53 -5.66 16.53
N ASP A 687 -27.04 -5.35 17.72
CA ASP A 687 -26.57 -4.01 18.09
C ASP A 687 -25.20 -3.70 17.47
N VAL A 688 -24.46 -4.75 17.15
CA VAL A 688 -23.14 -4.71 16.51
C VAL A 688 -23.22 -5.49 15.20
N ILE A 689 -22.62 -4.94 14.15
CA ILE A 689 -22.50 -5.60 12.85
C ILE A 689 -21.05 -6.00 12.59
N VAL A 690 -20.89 -7.09 11.86
CA VAL A 690 -19.63 -7.49 11.23
C VAL A 690 -19.87 -7.64 9.74
N LEU A 691 -19.16 -6.88 8.92
CA LEU A 691 -19.10 -7.14 7.48
C LEU A 691 -18.03 -8.20 7.25
N LEU A 692 -18.32 -9.24 6.48
CA LEU A 692 -17.42 -10.36 6.27
C LEU A 692 -17.51 -10.91 4.85
N ASN A 693 -16.36 -11.06 4.17
CA ASN A 693 -16.33 -11.69 2.86
C ASN A 693 -16.62 -13.21 2.95
N ASN A 694 -17.25 -13.74 1.89
CA ASN A 694 -17.63 -15.15 1.80
C ASN A 694 -16.44 -16.13 1.67
N ASP A 695 -15.24 -15.62 1.38
CA ASP A 695 -13.99 -16.37 1.19
C ASP A 695 -13.03 -16.20 2.38
N THR A 696 -13.59 -16.08 3.57
CA THR A 696 -12.85 -16.04 4.84
C THR A 696 -12.96 -17.36 5.61
N GLU A 697 -12.02 -17.63 6.52
CA GLU A 697 -12.09 -18.72 7.50
C GLU A 697 -11.61 -18.22 8.86
N VAL A 698 -12.43 -18.43 9.92
CA VAL A 698 -12.09 -18.06 11.30
C VAL A 698 -10.90 -18.87 11.79
N VAL A 699 -9.85 -18.20 12.30
CA VAL A 699 -8.67 -18.87 12.90
C VAL A 699 -8.69 -18.74 14.42
N SER A 700 -8.89 -17.53 14.94
CA SER A 700 -8.98 -17.28 16.39
C SER A 700 -10.42 -17.55 16.88
N PRO A 701 -10.66 -18.48 17.82
CA PRO A 701 -12.01 -18.77 18.33
C PRO A 701 -12.71 -17.57 18.96
N ASP A 702 -11.95 -16.71 19.64
CA ASP A 702 -12.40 -15.53 20.39
C ASP A 702 -12.38 -14.24 19.57
N TRP A 703 -12.35 -14.33 18.24
CA TRP A 703 -12.19 -13.17 17.34
C TRP A 703 -13.24 -12.07 17.56
N LEU A 704 -14.50 -12.43 17.83
CA LEU A 704 -15.57 -11.47 18.11
C LEU A 704 -15.38 -10.79 19.47
N GLU A 705 -15.04 -11.53 20.51
CA GLU A 705 -14.73 -11.00 21.85
C GLU A 705 -13.56 -10.00 21.79
N GLN A 706 -12.51 -10.36 21.05
CA GLN A 706 -11.32 -9.53 20.87
C GLN A 706 -11.67 -8.21 20.18
N MET A 707 -12.45 -8.24 19.09
CA MET A 707 -12.84 -7.01 18.39
C MET A 707 -13.83 -6.18 19.20
N LEU A 708 -14.81 -6.83 19.85
CA LEU A 708 -15.83 -6.17 20.66
C LEU A 708 -15.22 -5.42 21.85
N PHE A 709 -14.17 -5.96 22.48
CA PHE A 709 -13.47 -5.30 23.58
C PHE A 709 -12.94 -3.90 23.20
N TYR A 710 -12.45 -3.72 21.98
CA TYR A 710 -12.01 -2.39 21.51
C TYR A 710 -13.20 -1.51 21.12
N LEU A 711 -14.27 -2.10 20.58
CA LEU A 711 -15.49 -1.38 20.22
C LEU A 711 -16.30 -0.93 21.45
N ASP A 712 -16.12 -1.55 22.62
CA ASP A 712 -16.72 -1.11 23.89
C ASP A 712 -16.29 0.35 24.25
N ASP A 713 -15.21 0.89 23.66
CA ASP A 713 -14.85 2.30 23.76
C ASP A 713 -15.68 3.17 22.77
N PRO A 714 -16.50 4.12 23.25
CA PRO A 714 -17.32 4.97 22.37
C PRO A 714 -16.54 5.86 21.40
N ALA A 715 -15.25 6.11 21.66
CA ALA A 715 -14.37 6.84 20.76
C ALA A 715 -13.75 5.96 19.66
N VAL A 716 -13.93 4.63 19.71
CA VAL A 716 -13.59 3.70 18.61
C VAL A 716 -14.84 3.46 17.77
N ALA A 717 -14.78 3.73 16.47
CA ALA A 717 -15.92 3.55 15.56
C ALA A 717 -15.90 2.20 14.84
N ILE A 718 -14.71 1.75 14.40
CA ILE A 718 -14.55 0.55 13.58
C ILE A 718 -13.34 -0.25 14.08
N VAL A 719 -13.48 -1.57 14.11
CA VAL A 719 -12.42 -2.50 14.48
C VAL A 719 -12.22 -3.52 13.37
N GLY A 720 -10.98 -3.77 12.97
CA GLY A 720 -10.60 -4.78 11.96
C GLY A 720 -9.62 -5.81 12.52
N PRO A 721 -9.73 -7.09 12.12
CA PRO A 721 -8.82 -8.15 12.55
C PRO A 721 -7.54 -8.18 11.70
N MET A 722 -6.62 -9.09 12.05
CA MET A 722 -5.59 -9.54 11.12
C MET A 722 -6.18 -10.52 10.10
N LEU A 723 -6.00 -10.20 8.81
CA LEU A 723 -6.24 -11.15 7.74
C LEU A 723 -4.93 -11.72 7.23
N ILE A 724 -4.89 -13.03 7.08
CA ILE A 724 -3.71 -13.77 6.60
C ILE A 724 -4.04 -14.59 5.36
N TYR A 725 -3.03 -14.77 4.52
CA TYR A 725 -3.10 -15.71 3.40
C TYR A 725 -2.96 -17.16 3.90
N PRO A 726 -3.33 -18.17 3.08
CA PRO A 726 -3.13 -19.59 3.40
C PRO A 726 -1.70 -19.98 3.75
N ASN A 727 -0.70 -19.24 3.26
CA ASN A 727 0.71 -19.45 3.58
C ASN A 727 1.15 -18.80 4.93
N ARG A 728 0.20 -18.34 5.75
CA ARG A 728 0.41 -17.67 7.05
C ARG A 728 1.20 -16.37 6.99
N THR A 729 1.16 -15.69 5.84
CA THR A 729 1.66 -14.32 5.72
C THR A 729 0.52 -13.32 5.82
N VAL A 730 0.83 -12.12 6.31
CA VAL A 730 -0.11 -11.01 6.47
C VAL A 730 -0.66 -10.60 5.11
N GLN A 731 -1.98 -10.45 5.04
CA GLN A 731 -2.68 -9.77 3.95
C GLN A 731 -3.16 -8.39 4.39
N HIS A 732 -3.78 -8.32 5.57
CA HIS A 732 -4.26 -7.08 6.15
C HIS A 732 -3.76 -6.94 7.58
N ALA A 733 -3.15 -5.78 7.85
CA ALA A 733 -2.82 -5.33 9.18
C ALA A 733 -3.23 -3.86 9.38
N GLY A 734 -4.27 -3.39 8.70
CA GLY A 734 -4.58 -1.97 8.54
C GLY A 734 -4.14 -1.41 7.19
N ILE A 735 -4.73 -0.26 6.85
CA ILE A 735 -4.53 0.49 5.60
C ILE A 735 -3.88 1.83 5.94
N VAL A 736 -2.94 2.26 5.10
CA VAL A 736 -2.23 3.55 5.20
C VAL A 736 -2.53 4.43 3.99
N LEU A 737 -2.74 5.73 4.24
CA LEU A 737 -3.01 6.74 3.21
C LEU A 737 -1.73 7.14 2.44
N GLY A 738 -1.90 7.53 1.18
CA GLY A 738 -0.83 7.96 0.28
C GLY A 738 -0.07 6.81 -0.40
N LEU A 739 -0.24 5.56 0.07
CA LEU A 739 0.33 4.39 -0.57
C LEU A 739 -0.19 4.25 -2.00
N ARG A 740 0.74 4.13 -2.96
CA ARG A 740 0.44 4.05 -4.40
C ARG A 740 -0.49 5.17 -4.88
N GLY A 741 -0.39 6.35 -4.27
CA GLY A 741 -1.19 7.53 -4.59
C GLY A 741 -2.65 7.47 -4.13
N THR A 742 -3.05 6.48 -3.32
CA THR A 742 -4.42 6.35 -2.77
C THR A 742 -4.34 5.88 -1.31
N ALA A 743 -4.70 4.63 -1.03
CA ALA A 743 -4.58 3.94 0.25
C ALA A 743 -4.37 2.45 -0.01
N ASP A 744 -3.52 1.78 0.78
CA ASP A 744 -3.26 0.34 0.61
C ASP A 744 -2.91 -0.34 1.94
N HIS A 745 -2.93 -1.67 1.94
CA HIS A 745 -2.59 -2.53 3.05
C HIS A 745 -1.08 -2.49 3.33
N ILE A 746 -0.71 -2.42 4.60
CA ILE A 746 0.69 -2.46 5.02
C ILE A 746 1.15 -3.86 5.43
N LEU A 747 2.45 -4.11 5.32
CA LEU A 747 3.13 -5.34 5.74
C LEU A 747 2.62 -6.60 5.03
N ARG A 748 2.03 -6.45 3.84
CA ARG A 748 1.60 -7.58 3.00
C ARG A 748 2.78 -8.54 2.75
N GLY A 749 2.57 -9.83 2.97
CA GLY A 749 3.58 -10.88 2.79
C GLY A 749 4.55 -11.07 3.98
N PHE A 750 4.43 -10.30 5.05
CA PHE A 750 5.21 -10.53 6.28
C PHE A 750 4.69 -11.75 7.05
N PRO A 751 5.53 -12.44 7.85
CA PRO A 751 5.05 -13.49 8.73
C PRO A 751 4.05 -12.94 9.75
N ALA A 752 2.88 -13.57 9.88
CA ALA A 752 1.82 -13.11 10.78
C ALA A 752 2.24 -13.05 12.26
N GLU A 753 3.14 -13.93 12.70
CA GLU A 753 3.61 -13.96 14.09
C GLU A 753 4.76 -12.96 14.39
N ALA A 754 5.20 -12.20 13.39
CA ALA A 754 6.28 -11.23 13.58
C ALA A 754 5.83 -10.07 14.50
N ASP A 755 6.79 -9.42 15.16
CA ASP A 755 6.51 -8.20 15.94
C ASP A 755 6.17 -7.00 15.02
N GLY A 756 6.66 -7.03 13.77
CA GLY A 756 6.55 -5.92 12.83
C GLY A 756 7.56 -4.79 13.11
N TYR A 757 7.16 -3.56 12.83
CA TYR A 757 7.88 -2.36 13.24
C TYR A 757 7.42 -1.94 14.64
N ALA A 758 8.25 -2.22 15.64
CA ALA A 758 8.04 -1.84 17.04
C ALA A 758 6.73 -2.33 17.70
N GLY A 759 6.11 -3.39 17.17
CA GLY A 759 4.81 -3.88 17.66
C GLY A 759 3.67 -3.73 16.65
N SER A 760 3.93 -3.18 15.46
CA SER A 760 2.89 -2.94 14.44
C SER A 760 2.11 -4.18 13.97
N LEU A 761 2.57 -5.40 14.26
CA LEU A 761 1.85 -6.66 13.99
C LEU A 761 1.47 -7.44 15.25
N SER A 762 2.08 -7.15 16.40
CA SER A 762 1.85 -7.88 17.64
C SER A 762 0.95 -7.13 18.64
N CYS A 763 0.73 -5.84 18.39
CA CYS A 763 -0.06 -4.95 19.23
C CYS A 763 -1.27 -4.39 18.46
N PRO A 764 -2.43 -4.29 19.12
CA PRO A 764 -3.54 -3.46 18.68
C PRO A 764 -3.06 -2.03 18.46
N ARG A 765 -3.58 -1.34 17.44
CA ARG A 765 -3.23 0.06 17.20
C ARG A 765 -4.26 0.77 16.35
N ASN A 766 -4.28 2.09 16.47
CA ASN A 766 -5.00 2.93 15.55
C ASN A 766 -4.37 2.91 14.14
N VAL A 767 -5.24 2.95 13.14
CA VAL A 767 -4.91 2.99 11.70
C VAL A 767 -5.87 3.93 10.99
N ALA A 768 -5.55 4.38 9.78
CA ALA A 768 -6.47 5.23 9.03
C ALA A 768 -7.71 4.47 8.57
N ALA A 769 -7.54 3.21 8.13
CA ALA A 769 -8.65 2.36 7.72
C ALA A 769 -8.39 0.87 7.96
N VAL A 770 -9.47 0.10 8.02
CA VAL A 770 -9.49 -1.38 7.97
C VAL A 770 -10.35 -1.84 6.80
N THR A 771 -10.16 -3.08 6.35
CA THR A 771 -10.83 -3.56 5.14
C THR A 771 -12.23 -4.10 5.39
N GLY A 772 -13.13 -3.94 4.42
CA GLY A 772 -14.46 -4.55 4.38
C GLY A 772 -14.43 -6.08 4.32
N ALA A 773 -13.29 -6.69 3.99
CA ALA A 773 -13.17 -8.15 4.03
C ALA A 773 -13.46 -8.72 5.43
N CYS A 774 -13.15 -7.96 6.49
CA CYS A 774 -13.70 -8.17 7.82
C CYS A 774 -13.59 -6.87 8.64
N LEU A 775 -14.72 -6.29 9.05
CA LEU A 775 -14.74 -5.18 10.00
C LEU A 775 -15.94 -5.27 10.94
N MET A 776 -15.81 -4.73 12.14
CA MET A 776 -16.83 -4.69 13.18
C MET A 776 -17.15 -3.24 13.56
N MET A 777 -18.44 -2.93 13.73
CA MET A 777 -18.89 -1.63 14.22
C MET A 777 -20.30 -1.67 14.83
N ARG A 778 -20.68 -0.61 15.56
CA ARG A 778 -22.05 -0.47 16.09
C ARG A 778 -23.03 -0.25 14.95
N ARG A 779 -24.17 -0.95 14.98
CA ARG A 779 -25.22 -0.83 13.95
C ARG A 779 -25.78 0.59 13.90
N GLU A 780 -25.97 1.23 15.05
CA GLU A 780 -26.41 2.63 15.14
C GLU A 780 -25.47 3.59 14.42
N ASP A 781 -24.16 3.39 14.54
CA ASP A 781 -23.16 4.24 13.89
C ASP A 781 -23.19 4.03 12.37
N TYR A 782 -23.35 2.78 11.91
CA TYR A 782 -23.48 2.47 10.49
C TYR A 782 -24.72 3.10 9.87
N VAL A 783 -25.87 2.95 10.51
CA VAL A 783 -27.14 3.53 10.03
C VAL A 783 -27.06 5.05 10.04
N ARG A 784 -26.52 5.65 11.11
CA ARG A 784 -26.41 7.11 11.25
C ARG A 784 -25.51 7.74 10.19
N THR A 785 -24.46 7.06 9.73
CA THR A 785 -23.59 7.56 8.65
C THR A 785 -24.11 7.24 7.26
N GLY A 786 -25.25 6.56 7.12
CA GLY A 786 -25.80 6.14 5.82
C GLY A 786 -25.14 4.88 5.25
N GLY A 787 -24.40 4.13 6.07
CA GLY A 787 -23.77 2.87 5.68
C GLY A 787 -22.59 3.04 4.71
N LEU A 788 -22.38 2.03 3.86
CA LEU A 788 -21.41 2.11 2.76
C LEU A 788 -22.01 2.93 1.62
N VAL A 789 -21.22 3.83 1.04
CA VAL A 789 -21.66 4.65 -0.09
C VAL A 789 -21.83 3.76 -1.32
N GLU A 790 -23.04 3.73 -1.87
CA GLU A 790 -23.43 2.79 -2.93
C GLU A 790 -22.81 3.10 -4.30
N TYR A 791 -22.22 4.28 -4.48
CA TYR A 791 -21.42 4.61 -5.67
C TYR A 791 -20.14 3.77 -5.75
N TYR A 792 -19.59 3.33 -4.60
CA TYR A 792 -18.49 2.37 -4.60
C TYR A 792 -19.01 0.98 -4.91
N GLY A 793 -18.62 0.46 -6.07
CA GLY A 793 -19.06 -0.85 -6.54
C GLY A 793 -18.29 -2.00 -5.91
N THR A 794 -16.96 -1.85 -5.78
CA THR A 794 -16.06 -2.96 -5.50
C THR A 794 -14.91 -2.65 -4.53
N HIS A 795 -14.32 -1.47 -4.63
CA HIS A 795 -13.13 -1.04 -3.89
C HIS A 795 -13.37 0.25 -3.11
N TYR A 796 -12.56 0.47 -2.07
CA TYR A 796 -12.48 1.71 -1.30
C TYR A 796 -13.71 2.15 -0.50
N GLN A 797 -14.84 1.45 -0.57
CA GLN A 797 -16.02 1.68 0.27
C GLN A 797 -15.71 1.58 1.77
N ASP A 798 -14.78 0.70 2.13
CA ASP A 798 -14.30 0.49 3.49
C ASP A 798 -13.38 1.62 3.94
N VAL A 799 -12.51 2.10 3.05
CA VAL A 799 -11.66 3.28 3.26
C VAL A 799 -12.51 4.54 3.43
N ASP A 800 -13.48 4.79 2.55
CA ASP A 800 -14.43 5.90 2.68
C ASP A 800 -15.12 5.90 4.05
N LEU A 801 -15.71 4.75 4.43
CA LEU A 801 -16.40 4.61 5.70
C LEU A 801 -15.46 4.92 6.88
N CYS A 802 -14.24 4.38 6.86
CA CYS A 802 -13.24 4.66 7.89
C CYS A 802 -12.86 6.15 7.93
N LEU A 803 -12.66 6.79 6.78
CA LEU A 803 -12.23 8.19 6.70
C LEU A 803 -13.32 9.16 7.17
N ARG A 804 -14.60 8.86 6.97
CA ARG A 804 -15.71 9.64 7.56
C ARG A 804 -15.65 9.66 9.08
N PHE A 805 -15.34 8.53 9.71
CA PHE A 805 -15.18 8.46 11.17
C PHE A 805 -13.86 9.07 11.64
N LEU A 806 -12.76 8.83 10.93
CA LEU A 806 -11.44 9.36 11.27
C LEU A 806 -11.44 10.89 11.26
N THR A 807 -12.01 11.51 10.23
CA THR A 807 -12.13 12.97 10.13
C THR A 807 -13.12 13.58 11.12
N ALA A 808 -14.06 12.78 11.63
CA ALA A 808 -14.94 13.14 12.75
C ALA A 808 -14.28 12.93 14.14
N GLY A 809 -12.98 12.63 14.19
CA GLY A 809 -12.22 12.45 15.43
C GLY A 809 -12.46 11.11 16.14
N LYS A 810 -13.10 10.14 15.46
CA LYS A 810 -13.22 8.76 15.95
C LYS A 810 -12.00 7.95 15.55
N ARG A 811 -11.76 6.87 16.29
CA ARG A 811 -10.62 5.97 16.10
C ARG A 811 -11.02 4.70 15.34
N ILE A 812 -10.14 4.26 14.46
CA ILE A 812 -10.23 2.98 13.76
C ILE A 812 -9.11 2.08 14.29
N VAL A 813 -9.43 0.84 14.66
CA VAL A 813 -8.51 -0.02 15.40
C VAL A 813 -8.25 -1.32 14.64
N TYR A 814 -6.97 -1.62 14.44
CA TYR A 814 -6.51 -2.94 14.04
C TYR A 814 -6.23 -3.80 15.27
N VAL A 815 -6.67 -5.05 15.26
CA VAL A 815 -6.48 -6.02 16.36
C VAL A 815 -5.75 -7.27 15.84
N PRO A 816 -4.52 -7.55 16.30
CA PRO A 816 -3.73 -8.69 15.81
C PRO A 816 -4.14 -10.04 16.40
N TYR A 817 -4.98 -10.05 17.44
CA TYR A 817 -5.41 -11.26 18.15
C TYR A 817 -6.63 -11.93 17.51
N ALA A 818 -7.49 -11.15 16.86
CA ALA A 818 -8.54 -11.65 15.98
C ALA A 818 -7.89 -11.98 14.62
N VAL A 819 -7.77 -13.27 14.30
CA VAL A 819 -7.12 -13.74 13.07
C VAL A 819 -8.11 -14.51 12.22
N LEU A 820 -8.20 -14.14 10.94
CA LEU A 820 -8.95 -14.87 9.92
C LEU A 820 -8.04 -15.14 8.71
N LEU A 821 -8.25 -16.28 8.06
CA LEU A 821 -7.73 -16.54 6.73
C LEU A 821 -8.63 -15.86 5.70
N HIS A 822 -8.04 -15.31 4.63
CA HIS A 822 -8.78 -14.74 3.51
C HIS A 822 -8.17 -15.23 2.18
N TYR A 823 -9.00 -15.81 1.31
CA TYR A 823 -8.57 -16.47 0.06
C TYR A 823 -8.57 -15.52 -1.17
N GLU A 824 -8.49 -14.20 -0.93
CA GLU A 824 -8.45 -13.05 -1.87
C GLU A 824 -8.66 -13.31 -3.37
N GLY A 825 -9.72 -12.74 -3.93
CA GLY A 825 -9.95 -12.71 -5.37
C GLY A 825 -10.35 -14.07 -5.96
N ALA A 826 -10.50 -15.10 -5.13
CA ALA A 826 -10.89 -16.44 -5.56
C ALA A 826 -12.31 -16.49 -6.17
N SER A 827 -13.16 -15.52 -5.86
CA SER A 827 -14.52 -15.40 -6.42
C SER A 827 -14.67 -14.35 -7.52
N ARG A 828 -13.70 -13.42 -7.70
CA ARG A 828 -13.91 -12.18 -8.48
C ARG A 828 -12.83 -11.80 -9.50
N GLY A 829 -11.66 -12.44 -9.52
CA GLY A 829 -10.57 -12.00 -10.40
C GLY A 829 -9.91 -10.69 -9.92
N ARG A 830 -8.96 -10.15 -10.71
CA ARG A 830 -8.17 -8.93 -10.39
C ARG A 830 -8.47 -7.81 -11.40
N GLU A 831 -9.68 -7.25 -11.38
CA GLU A 831 -9.99 -6.04 -12.14
C GLU A 831 -9.68 -4.79 -11.32
N TYR A 832 -9.07 -3.78 -11.94
CA TYR A 832 -8.75 -2.51 -11.31
C TYR A 832 -9.90 -1.52 -11.55
N ASP A 833 -10.61 -1.14 -10.49
CA ASP A 833 -11.76 -0.24 -10.60
C ASP A 833 -11.32 1.23 -10.66
N HIS A 834 -11.23 1.76 -11.89
CA HIS A 834 -10.84 3.15 -12.14
C HIS A 834 -11.87 4.16 -11.59
N LEU A 835 -13.15 3.78 -11.52
CA LEU A 835 -14.23 4.67 -11.06
C LEU A 835 -14.17 4.82 -9.54
N ASP A 836 -14.09 3.71 -8.81
CA ASP A 836 -13.97 3.73 -7.35
C ASP A 836 -12.70 4.48 -6.92
N ARG A 837 -11.60 4.32 -7.66
CA ARG A 837 -10.38 5.10 -7.44
C ARG A 837 -10.61 6.60 -7.64
N ALA A 838 -11.25 7.00 -8.73
CA ALA A 838 -11.51 8.40 -9.02
C ALA A 838 -12.41 9.02 -7.92
N LEU A 839 -13.45 8.30 -7.50
CA LEU A 839 -14.36 8.71 -6.45
C LEU A 839 -13.64 8.90 -5.10
N LEU A 840 -12.75 7.97 -4.72
CA LEU A 840 -11.92 8.12 -3.52
C LEU A 840 -11.05 9.37 -3.59
N LEU A 841 -10.39 9.63 -4.70
CA LEU A 841 -9.50 10.78 -4.83
C LEU A 841 -10.24 12.10 -4.90
N ASP A 842 -11.41 12.13 -5.53
CA ASP A 842 -12.29 13.30 -5.55
C ASP A 842 -12.79 13.65 -4.14
N THR A 843 -13.20 12.63 -3.37
CA THR A 843 -13.76 12.83 -2.03
C THR A 843 -12.69 13.08 -0.96
N TRP A 844 -11.57 12.34 -1.03
CA TRP A 844 -10.59 12.22 0.05
C TRP A 844 -9.17 12.65 -0.33
N GLY A 845 -8.96 13.20 -1.53
CA GLY A 845 -7.64 13.60 -2.03
C GLY A 845 -6.87 14.51 -1.07
N ASP A 846 -7.53 15.51 -0.48
CA ASP A 846 -6.91 16.43 0.49
C ASP A 846 -6.55 15.74 1.82
N VAL A 847 -7.36 14.77 2.26
CA VAL A 847 -7.06 13.99 3.47
C VAL A 847 -5.84 13.10 3.21
N ILE A 848 -5.80 12.43 2.05
CA ILE A 848 -4.68 11.59 1.64
C ILE A 848 -3.40 12.42 1.48
N ALA A 849 -3.49 13.61 0.89
CA ALA A 849 -2.36 14.50 0.66
C ALA A 849 -1.75 15.07 1.96
N ARG A 850 -2.56 15.27 3.01
CA ARG A 850 -2.07 15.69 4.33
C ARG A 850 -1.24 14.61 5.04
N GLY A 851 -1.37 13.35 4.61
CA GLY A 851 -0.65 12.21 5.17
C GLY A 851 -1.43 11.45 6.23
N ASP A 852 -0.91 10.28 6.58
CA ASP A 852 -1.53 9.36 7.55
C ASP A 852 -0.99 9.63 8.96
N PRO A 853 -1.86 9.91 9.96
CA PRO A 853 -1.42 10.22 11.32
C PRO A 853 -0.72 9.03 12.01
N TYR A 854 -1.04 7.80 11.61
CA TYR A 854 -0.49 6.58 12.19
C TYR A 854 0.67 5.99 11.36
N TYR A 855 1.09 6.68 10.30
CA TYR A 855 2.26 6.33 9.50
C TYR A 855 3.22 7.51 9.38
N ASN A 856 4.30 7.46 10.17
CA ASN A 856 5.25 8.57 10.28
C ASN A 856 5.81 9.00 8.90
N PRO A 857 5.88 10.32 8.61
CA PRO A 857 6.30 10.85 7.31
C PRO A 857 7.76 10.55 6.94
N ASN A 858 8.58 10.08 7.88
CA ASN A 858 9.96 9.67 7.61
C ASN A 858 10.09 8.28 6.97
N PHE A 859 8.99 7.54 6.81
CA PHE A 859 8.97 6.26 6.09
C PHE A 859 8.73 6.43 4.59
N LEU A 860 9.28 5.50 3.80
CA LEU A 860 8.97 5.37 2.38
C LEU A 860 7.55 4.86 2.20
N LEU A 861 6.64 5.74 1.78
CA LEU A 861 5.28 5.38 1.40
C LEU A 861 5.31 4.19 0.40
N ASN A 862 6.05 4.26 -0.70
CA ASN A 862 6.00 3.20 -1.72
C ASN A 862 6.46 1.79 -1.27
N ALA A 863 7.11 1.65 -0.11
CA ALA A 863 7.57 0.35 0.39
C ALA A 863 6.51 -0.41 1.22
N ALA A 864 5.53 0.29 1.81
CA ALA A 864 4.46 -0.27 2.64
C ALA A 864 4.93 -1.18 3.81
N ASP A 865 6.20 -1.06 4.23
CA ASP A 865 6.85 -1.97 5.18
C ASP A 865 7.69 -1.28 6.27
N TYR A 866 7.50 0.03 6.46
CA TYR A 866 8.23 0.89 7.39
C TYR A 866 9.73 1.03 7.05
N SER A 867 10.10 0.85 5.78
CA SER A 867 11.42 1.21 5.26
C SER A 867 11.64 2.73 5.31
N ILE A 868 12.89 3.14 5.56
CA ILE A 868 13.29 4.55 5.70
C ILE A 868 13.80 5.09 4.35
N GLY A 869 13.46 6.35 4.03
CA GLY A 869 13.77 7.00 2.75
C GLY A 869 15.05 7.80 2.63
#